data_AF-A0A0P1BMI7-F1
#
_entry.id   AF-A0A0P1BMI7-F1
#
_cell.length_a   1.000
_cell.length_b   1.000
_cell.length_c   1.000
_cell.angle_alpha   90.00
_cell.angle_beta   90.00
_cell.angle_gamma   90.00
#
_symmetry.space_group_name_H-M   'P 1'
#
loop_
_entity.id
_entity.type
_entity.pdbx_description
1 polymer ?
#
loop_
_entity_poly.entity_id
_entity_poly.type
_entity_poly.pdbx_seq_one_letter_code
_entity_poly.pdbx_strand_id
1 'polypeptide(L)'
;MSATGVADKSEGLRQRATASSSSDKTSSSAPQDAEQKGHKVLGRTSDGTVFEVPETPDMLTSIFSPYAPKTPLDILTIVSLSAQVLLFFALSRSSARIFFACYFAFWRAAYNAGLGWVLKQQSEHNWIVKVVKREGWMDKKSSPKMEEAVRKHLKAKMGKGYKYENVPIEYNIWLLFRSIVDVILLNDFTAYSLFAFSCTRLPEGHSAMMHVLRWAAGWTLIFFNLWVKMDAHRVVKDYAWYWGDCFFLCLQSLVFDGVYELRVYGEKKPLAARVPLRTAPYNAASADAAKGRGEAKRPRADSDALPSPRLAMSPLNGHSCDLHSTDDEDIGHPTDLSPEEAQRMRFQAERESRTRATNLHDLHHKIFKRDVVVFKNLDPLRGSDFQLIVASFYALVPFLLPTSRLGPNTTLALAYVNALAWRAFHSGGLGLILSKQSQSKWMVRHFLKHYSFNSSADAVYETFDSWKIIYNTSLVMTYISYGILCWKCYVPLGSDWHVGTDLLRHVLGVLLIALHVWAAHDSYNVLGPFGWLYGDFFIDEFPHQLHSVGIFRFLNSPERSVGEDVSTIDTSLYSLEVQPSAAGNRRFYLGEPISVKWRAPSTHSRRDWIGIYLVSRLGGPRGADGEQALVTRISSHGKWVGVAEDEWDGDVHNGALPLTPSAAPSGEVEKSLGTPALQSGTTLFKGAKLPWQEGIYEIRYHHDAKHNVLARSSRLEIYVDKPADPTSFEKTYAVLGKIVLAALDNNNSYAPRSQTGRPQAEFMPEGRTSDEDPDDFTIWDRAQAKRIASGIQQAFDVDYSVDVVVAVANLRKLAHDIVEARQVLDPNFRPTLLHQ
;
A
#
# COMPACT_ATOMS: atom_id res chain seq x y z
N MET A 1 11.95 65.68 -11.46
CA MET A 1 10.78 65.95 -10.62
C MET A 1 9.55 65.45 -11.36
N SER A 2 8.64 64.79 -10.62
CA SER A 2 7.31 64.29 -11.03
C SER A 2 7.22 63.31 -12.21
N ALA A 3 6.44 62.26 -11.98
CA ALA A 3 6.13 61.20 -12.93
C ALA A 3 4.62 61.16 -13.20
N THR A 4 4.25 60.75 -14.42
CA THR A 4 3.01 60.06 -14.87
C THR A 4 3.22 59.72 -16.36
N GLY A 5 2.68 58.66 -16.96
CA GLY A 5 1.90 57.54 -16.44
C GLY A 5 0.91 57.00 -17.50
N VAL A 6 0.85 55.66 -17.64
CA VAL A 6 -0.18 54.84 -18.36
C VAL A 6 0.08 54.48 -19.85
N ALA A 7 -0.35 53.26 -20.19
CA ALA A 7 -0.15 52.45 -21.41
C ALA A 7 -1.14 52.81 -22.57
N ASP A 8 -1.22 52.15 -23.74
CA ASP A 8 -1.25 50.69 -24.01
C ASP A 8 -1.03 50.31 -25.50
N LYS A 9 -0.57 49.05 -25.69
CA LYS A 9 -0.60 48.16 -26.88
C LYS A 9 -0.06 48.53 -28.27
N SER A 10 0.30 47.47 -29.00
CA SER A 10 1.04 47.43 -30.25
C SER A 10 0.39 46.51 -31.29
N GLU A 11 0.51 46.88 -32.57
CA GLU A 11 0.34 46.03 -33.76
C GLU A 11 1.35 46.48 -34.84
N GLY A 12 1.67 45.63 -35.82
CA GLY A 12 2.13 46.10 -37.14
C GLY A 12 3.49 45.63 -37.68
N LEU A 13 3.54 44.39 -38.17
CA LEU A 13 3.98 44.01 -39.54
C LEU A 13 5.05 44.86 -40.30
N ARG A 14 6.19 44.21 -40.67
CA ARG A 14 6.73 44.03 -42.06
C ARG A 14 8.27 43.93 -42.12
N GLN A 15 8.80 42.99 -42.93
CA GLN A 15 9.52 43.27 -44.20
C GLN A 15 9.97 41.96 -44.92
N ARG A 16 10.31 42.04 -46.22
CA ARG A 16 10.58 40.88 -47.11
C ARG A 16 11.53 41.24 -48.27
N ALA A 17 12.38 40.29 -48.69
CA ALA A 17 13.20 40.24 -49.93
C ALA A 17 14.41 41.24 -49.98
N THR A 18 15.53 41.04 -50.71
CA THR A 18 15.92 40.25 -51.94
C THR A 18 17.42 39.83 -51.89
N ALA A 19 18.08 39.15 -52.85
CA ALA A 19 17.77 37.94 -53.66
C ALA A 19 18.98 37.55 -54.58
N SER A 20 19.40 36.27 -54.65
CA SER A 20 20.26 35.66 -55.71
C SER A 20 20.36 34.13 -55.50
N SER A 21 20.54 33.23 -56.49
CA SER A 21 20.49 33.29 -57.97
C SER A 21 20.05 31.90 -58.52
N SER A 22 19.64 31.78 -59.79
CA SER A 22 18.86 30.63 -60.31
C SER A 22 19.42 29.94 -61.57
N SER A 23 19.48 28.61 -61.57
CA SER A 23 19.32 27.67 -62.72
C SER A 23 19.71 26.24 -62.26
N ASP A 24 19.12 25.12 -62.68
CA ASP A 24 18.02 24.91 -63.65
C ASP A 24 17.15 23.68 -63.29
N LYS A 25 16.05 23.46 -64.01
CA LYS A 25 14.99 22.49 -63.66
C LYS A 25 15.17 21.09 -64.28
N THR A 26 14.93 20.05 -63.47
CA THR A 26 14.16 18.88 -63.92
C THR A 26 13.34 18.30 -62.76
N SER A 27 12.01 18.29 -62.88
CA SER A 27 11.09 17.90 -61.81
C SER A 27 10.42 16.55 -62.06
N SER A 28 10.74 15.54 -61.26
CA SER A 28 9.93 14.33 -61.08
C SER A 28 9.64 14.11 -59.60
N SER A 29 8.50 14.62 -59.13
CA SER A 29 8.09 14.50 -57.73
C SER A 29 7.52 13.11 -57.42
N ALA A 30 8.33 12.27 -56.77
CA ALA A 30 7.82 11.13 -56.01
C ALA A 30 7.37 11.62 -54.61
N PRO A 31 6.18 11.25 -54.10
CA PRO A 31 5.78 11.60 -52.74
C PRO A 31 6.67 10.91 -51.69
N GLN A 32 7.11 11.68 -50.69
CA GLN A 32 7.80 11.16 -49.52
C GLN A 32 6.77 10.63 -48.50
N ASP A 33 6.41 9.35 -48.61
CA ASP A 33 5.80 8.59 -47.51
C ASP A 33 6.81 7.53 -47.03
N ALA A 34 7.53 7.86 -45.96
CA ALA A 34 8.50 6.96 -45.32
C ALA A 34 8.25 6.90 -43.80
N GLU A 35 7.26 6.08 -43.44
CA GLU A 35 7.02 5.40 -42.17
C GLU A 35 7.68 5.95 -40.88
N GLN A 36 6.86 6.51 -40.00
CA GLN A 36 7.08 6.38 -38.55
C GLN A 36 7.05 4.89 -38.18
N LYS A 37 8.19 4.29 -37.84
CA LYS A 37 8.25 2.89 -37.37
C LYS A 37 7.77 2.81 -35.93
N GLY A 38 6.54 2.33 -35.73
CA GLY A 38 5.97 2.03 -34.42
C GLY A 38 6.72 0.91 -33.67
N HIS A 39 6.66 0.96 -32.34
CA HIS A 39 7.27 -0.03 -31.45
C HIS A 39 6.63 -1.42 -31.64
N LYS A 40 7.42 -2.41 -32.07
CA LYS A 40 6.96 -3.78 -32.37
C LYS A 40 6.55 -4.53 -31.09
N VAL A 41 5.27 -4.89 -30.99
CA VAL A 41 4.74 -5.69 -29.89
C VAL A 41 5.05 -7.18 -30.12
N LEU A 42 5.58 -7.86 -29.11
CA LEU A 42 5.90 -9.29 -29.16
C LEU A 42 4.89 -10.12 -28.36
N GLY A 43 4.56 -11.31 -28.87
CA GLY A 43 3.69 -12.29 -28.22
C GLY A 43 4.36 -13.64 -28.13
N ARG A 44 3.91 -14.48 -27.19
CA ARG A 44 4.42 -15.83 -26.92
C ARG A 44 3.27 -16.81 -26.74
N THR A 45 3.24 -17.89 -27.52
CA THR A 45 2.24 -18.96 -27.38
C THR A 45 2.65 -19.99 -26.31
N SER A 46 1.73 -20.89 -25.96
CA SER A 46 1.89 -21.88 -24.88
C SER A 46 2.95 -22.95 -25.15
N ASP A 47 3.29 -23.20 -26.41
CA ASP A 47 4.43 -24.00 -26.87
C ASP A 47 5.79 -23.26 -26.74
N GLY A 48 5.76 -21.96 -26.44
CA GLY A 48 6.91 -21.10 -26.32
C GLY A 48 7.29 -20.31 -27.57
N THR A 49 6.59 -20.49 -28.71
CA THR A 49 6.88 -19.76 -29.95
C THR A 49 6.65 -18.26 -29.76
N VAL A 50 7.64 -17.44 -30.13
CA VAL A 50 7.58 -15.96 -30.04
C VAL A 50 7.34 -15.37 -31.41
N PHE A 51 6.41 -14.42 -31.51
CA PHE A 51 6.01 -13.77 -32.77
C PHE A 51 5.77 -12.27 -32.59
N GLU A 52 5.84 -11.51 -33.69
CA GLU A 52 5.42 -10.11 -33.72
C GLU A 52 3.89 -10.05 -33.82
N VAL A 53 3.23 -9.39 -32.88
CA VAL A 53 1.77 -9.28 -32.79
C VAL A 53 1.30 -8.18 -33.75
N PRO A 54 0.56 -8.50 -34.83
CA PRO A 54 0.02 -7.48 -35.72
C PRO A 54 -1.01 -6.60 -35.00
N GLU A 55 -0.98 -5.29 -35.25
CA GLU A 55 -2.00 -4.37 -34.79
C GLU A 55 -3.37 -4.73 -35.39
N THR A 56 -4.41 -4.72 -34.55
CA THR A 56 -5.80 -4.97 -34.96
C THR A 56 -6.51 -3.64 -35.22
N PRO A 57 -7.34 -3.53 -36.27
CA PRO A 57 -8.15 -2.33 -36.47
C PRO A 57 -9.25 -2.23 -35.41
N ASP A 58 -9.56 -0.98 -35.04
CA ASP A 58 -10.68 -0.64 -34.15
C ASP A 58 -12.00 -1.29 -34.63
N MET A 59 -12.77 -1.83 -33.68
CA MET A 59 -14.01 -2.56 -33.94
C MET A 59 -15.02 -1.71 -34.71
N LEU A 60 -15.25 -0.46 -34.26
CA LEU A 60 -16.26 0.40 -34.86
C LEU A 60 -15.87 0.79 -36.28
N THR A 61 -14.60 1.13 -36.50
CA THR A 61 -14.04 1.46 -37.81
C THR A 61 -14.10 0.27 -38.77
N SER A 62 -13.74 -0.94 -38.31
CA SER A 62 -13.82 -2.17 -39.09
C SER A 62 -15.26 -2.49 -39.55
N ILE A 63 -16.23 -2.38 -38.63
CA ILE A 63 -17.61 -2.79 -38.88
C ILE A 63 -18.40 -1.71 -39.63
N PHE A 64 -18.29 -0.44 -39.25
CA PHE A 64 -19.17 0.62 -39.78
C PHE A 64 -18.57 1.45 -40.93
N SER A 65 -17.26 1.42 -41.18
CA SER A 65 -16.68 2.15 -42.32
C SER A 65 -17.17 1.57 -43.66
N PRO A 66 -17.80 2.36 -44.55
CA PRO A 66 -18.28 1.86 -45.85
C PRO A 66 -17.15 1.51 -46.81
N TYR A 67 -15.94 2.01 -46.56
CA TYR A 67 -14.75 1.79 -47.40
C TYR A 67 -13.92 0.56 -46.99
N ALA A 68 -14.18 -0.02 -45.81
CA ALA A 68 -13.49 -1.21 -45.33
C ALA A 68 -14.22 -2.49 -45.78
N PRO A 69 -13.51 -3.53 -46.26
CA PRO A 69 -14.13 -4.80 -46.64
C PRO A 69 -14.88 -5.43 -45.46
N LYS A 70 -16.01 -6.10 -45.73
CA LYS A 70 -16.89 -6.67 -44.71
C LYS A 70 -16.81 -8.19 -44.71
N THR A 71 -16.68 -8.77 -43.52
CA THR A 71 -16.81 -10.21 -43.32
C THR A 71 -18.29 -10.61 -43.19
N PRO A 72 -18.65 -11.91 -43.34
CA PRO A 72 -20.01 -12.38 -43.10
C PRO A 72 -20.52 -12.08 -41.68
N LEU A 73 -19.64 -12.06 -40.67
CA LEU A 73 -20.02 -11.70 -39.30
C LEU A 73 -20.26 -10.19 -39.15
N ASP A 74 -19.51 -9.33 -39.84
CA ASP A 74 -19.78 -7.88 -39.83
C ASP A 74 -21.13 -7.57 -40.49
N ILE A 75 -21.43 -8.25 -41.61
CA ILE A 75 -22.74 -8.14 -42.29
C ILE A 75 -23.87 -8.64 -41.37
N LEU A 76 -23.70 -9.79 -40.72
CA LEU A 76 -24.66 -10.31 -39.76
C LEU A 76 -24.91 -9.32 -38.61
N THR A 77 -23.85 -8.71 -38.08
CA THR A 77 -23.96 -7.66 -37.06
C THR A 77 -24.74 -6.46 -37.58
N ILE A 78 -24.36 -5.87 -38.72
CA ILE A 78 -25.05 -4.71 -39.31
C ILE A 78 -26.54 -5.01 -39.54
N VAL A 79 -26.86 -6.16 -40.13
CA VAL A 79 -28.25 -6.58 -40.38
C VAL A 79 -29.02 -6.76 -39.06
N SER A 80 -28.42 -7.39 -38.05
CA SER A 80 -29.05 -7.56 -36.73
C SER A 80 -29.31 -6.20 -36.04
N LEU A 81 -28.33 -5.29 -36.06
CA LEU A 81 -28.47 -3.95 -35.50
C LEU A 81 -29.54 -3.12 -36.24
N SER A 82 -29.56 -3.16 -37.58
CA SER A 82 -30.59 -2.49 -38.38
C SER A 82 -31.98 -3.08 -38.11
N ALA A 83 -32.10 -4.41 -38.01
CA ALA A 83 -33.36 -5.08 -37.68
C ALA A 83 -33.88 -4.68 -36.29
N GLN A 84 -33.00 -4.54 -35.28
CA GLN A 84 -33.39 -4.01 -33.96
C GLN A 84 -33.99 -2.60 -34.07
N VAL A 85 -33.35 -1.68 -34.80
CA VAL A 85 -33.87 -0.31 -34.95
C VAL A 85 -35.21 -0.29 -35.69
N LEU A 86 -35.35 -1.09 -36.76
CA LEU A 86 -36.63 -1.23 -37.48
C LEU A 86 -37.74 -1.80 -36.60
N LEU A 87 -37.45 -2.85 -35.81
CA LEU A 87 -38.40 -3.43 -34.86
C LEU A 87 -38.81 -2.44 -33.76
N PHE A 88 -37.90 -1.58 -33.31
CA PHE A 88 -38.22 -0.55 -32.31
C PHE A 88 -39.27 0.45 -32.81
N PHE A 89 -39.19 0.86 -34.09
CA PHE A 89 -40.19 1.75 -34.69
C PHE A 89 -41.47 1.02 -35.16
N ALA A 90 -41.40 -0.27 -35.48
CA ALA A 90 -42.55 -1.07 -35.91
C ALA A 90 -43.42 -1.58 -34.74
N LEU A 91 -42.85 -1.81 -33.56
CA LEU A 91 -43.55 -2.36 -32.40
C LEU A 91 -44.24 -1.29 -31.56
N SER A 92 -45.38 -1.65 -30.95
CA SER A 92 -46.01 -0.82 -29.90
C SER A 92 -45.07 -0.64 -28.71
N ARG A 93 -45.16 0.47 -27.96
CA ARG A 93 -44.32 0.71 -26.78
C ARG A 93 -44.41 -0.39 -25.71
N SER A 94 -45.51 -1.13 -25.63
CA SER A 94 -45.64 -2.26 -24.69
C SER A 94 -44.96 -3.52 -25.23
N SER A 95 -45.15 -3.82 -26.51
CA SER A 95 -44.48 -4.93 -27.19
C SER A 95 -42.96 -4.73 -27.24
N ALA A 96 -42.50 -3.51 -27.55
CA ALA A 96 -41.09 -3.14 -27.57
C ALA A 96 -40.44 -3.31 -26.20
N ARG A 97 -41.08 -2.85 -25.11
CA ARG A 97 -40.55 -3.04 -23.74
C ARG A 97 -40.32 -4.51 -23.39
N ILE A 98 -41.27 -5.38 -23.70
CA ILE A 98 -41.15 -6.82 -23.42
C ILE A 98 -40.10 -7.46 -24.33
N PHE A 99 -40.18 -7.20 -25.64
CA PHE A 99 -39.24 -7.75 -26.62
C PHE A 99 -37.79 -7.36 -26.30
N PHE A 100 -37.50 -6.06 -26.15
CA PHE A 100 -36.16 -5.59 -25.87
C PHE A 100 -35.68 -5.97 -24.47
N ALA A 101 -36.55 -6.15 -23.47
CA ALA A 101 -36.16 -6.73 -22.18
C ALA A 101 -35.64 -8.17 -22.33
N CYS A 102 -36.39 -9.04 -23.01
CA CYS A 102 -36.00 -10.44 -23.25
C CYS A 102 -34.78 -10.54 -24.16
N TYR A 103 -34.73 -9.72 -25.22
CA TYR A 103 -33.64 -9.71 -26.18
C TYR A 103 -32.33 -9.16 -25.58
N PHE A 104 -32.42 -8.11 -24.76
CA PHE A 104 -31.30 -7.63 -23.95
C PHE A 104 -30.85 -8.70 -22.94
N ALA A 105 -31.77 -9.36 -22.23
CA ALA A 105 -31.42 -10.41 -21.28
C ALA A 105 -30.68 -11.59 -21.94
N PHE A 106 -31.07 -11.96 -23.17
CA PHE A 106 -30.36 -12.97 -23.97
C PHE A 106 -28.90 -12.53 -24.27
N TRP A 107 -28.69 -11.35 -24.84
CA TRP A 107 -27.34 -10.88 -25.16
C TRP A 107 -26.49 -10.64 -23.91
N ARG A 108 -27.10 -10.17 -22.82
CA ARG A 108 -26.42 -9.99 -21.53
C ARG A 108 -26.01 -11.32 -20.90
N ALA A 109 -26.82 -12.37 -21.06
CA ALA A 109 -26.46 -13.72 -20.66
C ALA A 109 -25.35 -14.31 -21.56
N ALA A 110 -25.42 -14.09 -22.87
CA ALA A 110 -24.37 -14.49 -23.81
C ALA A 110 -23.02 -13.81 -23.50
N TYR A 111 -23.04 -12.52 -23.15
CA TYR A 111 -21.84 -11.78 -22.75
C TYR A 111 -21.31 -12.21 -21.37
N ASN A 112 -22.12 -12.20 -20.32
CA ASN A 112 -21.65 -12.49 -18.95
C ASN A 112 -21.35 -13.98 -18.71
N ALA A 113 -22.29 -14.86 -19.07
CA ALA A 113 -22.21 -16.29 -18.77
C ALA A 113 -21.66 -17.09 -19.96
N GLY A 114 -22.07 -16.76 -21.18
CA GLY A 114 -21.62 -17.42 -22.41
C GLY A 114 -20.12 -17.25 -22.64
N LEU A 115 -19.64 -16.00 -22.79
CA LEU A 115 -18.21 -15.73 -22.94
C LEU A 115 -17.41 -16.18 -21.70
N GLY A 116 -17.96 -15.99 -20.48
CA GLY A 116 -17.32 -16.48 -19.26
C GLY A 116 -17.05 -17.98 -19.26
N TRP A 117 -18.02 -18.80 -19.70
CA TRP A 117 -17.84 -20.25 -19.86
C TRP A 117 -16.86 -20.59 -20.98
N VAL A 118 -16.98 -19.95 -22.15
CA VAL A 118 -16.09 -20.18 -23.31
C VAL A 118 -14.63 -19.85 -22.98
N LEU A 119 -14.40 -18.71 -22.33
CA LEU A 119 -13.07 -18.27 -21.89
C LEU A 119 -12.49 -19.20 -20.82
N LYS A 120 -13.31 -19.68 -19.87
CA LYS A 120 -12.88 -20.68 -18.89
C LYS A 120 -12.41 -21.96 -19.57
N GLN A 121 -13.20 -22.52 -20.50
CA GLN A 121 -12.84 -23.72 -21.27
C GLN A 121 -11.59 -23.51 -22.15
N GLN A 122 -11.43 -22.32 -22.71
CA GLN A 122 -10.24 -21.97 -23.48
C GLN A 122 -9.00 -21.84 -22.59
N SER A 123 -9.09 -21.16 -21.44
CA SER A 123 -7.97 -20.95 -20.51
C SER A 123 -7.53 -22.25 -19.81
N GLU A 124 -8.46 -23.03 -19.26
CA GLU A 124 -8.14 -24.25 -18.50
C GLU A 124 -7.78 -25.44 -19.40
N HIS A 125 -8.34 -25.51 -20.61
CA HIS A 125 -8.27 -26.72 -21.44
C HIS A 125 -7.81 -26.48 -22.89
N ASN A 126 -7.53 -25.24 -23.30
CA ASN A 126 -7.25 -24.87 -24.71
C ASN A 126 -8.34 -25.36 -25.68
N TRP A 127 -9.60 -25.31 -25.24
CA TRP A 127 -10.72 -25.98 -25.91
C TRP A 127 -10.94 -25.51 -27.35
N ILE A 128 -11.01 -24.21 -27.61
CA ILE A 128 -11.26 -23.66 -28.96
C ILE A 128 -10.09 -24.05 -29.89
N VAL A 129 -8.86 -23.90 -29.40
CA VAL A 129 -7.64 -24.26 -30.14
C VAL A 129 -7.63 -25.76 -30.50
N LYS A 130 -8.01 -26.63 -29.57
CA LYS A 130 -8.13 -28.07 -29.82
C LYS A 130 -9.23 -28.42 -30.83
N VAL A 131 -10.40 -27.77 -30.74
CA VAL A 131 -11.51 -28.00 -31.70
C VAL A 131 -11.08 -27.57 -33.12
N VAL A 132 -10.55 -26.36 -33.29
CA VAL A 132 -10.11 -25.86 -34.60
C VAL A 132 -9.00 -26.74 -35.21
N LYS A 133 -8.06 -27.23 -34.39
CA LYS A 133 -7.01 -28.19 -34.81
C LYS A 133 -7.60 -29.55 -35.19
N ARG A 134 -8.54 -30.10 -34.40
CA ARG A 134 -9.19 -31.40 -34.64
C ARG A 134 -10.02 -31.42 -35.93
N GLU A 135 -10.82 -30.39 -36.16
CA GLU A 135 -11.65 -30.26 -37.36
C GLU A 135 -10.86 -29.78 -38.59
N GLY A 136 -9.57 -29.47 -38.43
CA GLY A 136 -8.70 -29.04 -39.53
C GLY A 136 -9.07 -27.71 -40.18
N TRP A 137 -9.85 -26.85 -39.52
CA TRP A 137 -10.39 -25.61 -40.13
C TRP A 137 -9.35 -24.60 -40.59
N MET A 138 -8.10 -24.72 -40.09
CA MET A 138 -6.94 -23.90 -40.50
C MET A 138 -5.84 -24.75 -41.15
N ASP A 139 -6.16 -25.98 -41.57
CA ASP A 139 -5.26 -26.84 -42.36
C ASP A 139 -5.80 -27.06 -43.77
N LYS A 140 -5.01 -26.63 -44.75
CA LYS A 140 -5.30 -26.74 -46.18
C LYS A 140 -5.39 -28.19 -46.67
N LYS A 141 -4.74 -29.14 -45.98
CA LYS A 141 -4.80 -30.58 -46.32
C LYS A 141 -6.11 -31.21 -45.81
N SER A 142 -6.50 -30.89 -44.57
CA SER A 142 -7.68 -31.49 -43.93
C SER A 142 -9.01 -30.90 -44.40
N SER A 143 -9.13 -29.58 -44.47
CA SER A 143 -10.42 -28.90 -44.80
C SER A 143 -10.23 -27.68 -45.71
N PRO A 144 -9.86 -27.85 -46.99
CA PRO A 144 -9.46 -26.74 -47.88
C PRO A 144 -10.51 -25.65 -48.05
N LYS A 145 -11.81 -26.00 -48.14
CA LYS A 145 -12.90 -25.02 -48.27
C LYS A 145 -13.08 -24.16 -47.01
N MET A 146 -12.89 -24.75 -45.83
CA MET A 146 -13.00 -24.03 -44.56
C MET A 146 -11.77 -23.15 -44.33
N GLU A 147 -10.58 -23.68 -44.62
CA GLU A 147 -9.32 -22.94 -44.53
C GLU A 147 -9.35 -21.69 -45.44
N GLU A 148 -9.81 -21.83 -46.69
CA GLU A 148 -9.98 -20.68 -47.59
C GLU A 148 -10.99 -19.65 -47.06
N ALA A 149 -12.13 -20.11 -46.52
CA ALA A 149 -13.14 -19.23 -45.94
C ALA A 149 -12.62 -18.46 -44.70
N VAL A 150 -11.92 -19.15 -43.79
CA VAL A 150 -11.29 -18.57 -42.60
C VAL A 150 -10.17 -17.60 -42.98
N ARG A 151 -9.29 -17.99 -43.92
CA ARG A 151 -8.22 -17.13 -44.46
C ARG A 151 -8.79 -15.87 -45.10
N LYS A 152 -9.89 -15.98 -45.86
CA LYS A 152 -10.58 -14.83 -46.47
C LYS A 152 -11.21 -13.93 -45.41
N HIS A 153 -11.86 -14.49 -44.39
CA HIS A 153 -12.43 -13.74 -43.26
C HIS A 153 -11.35 -12.92 -42.53
N LEU A 154 -10.24 -13.56 -42.14
CA LEU A 154 -9.17 -12.92 -41.40
C LEU A 154 -8.42 -11.86 -42.23
N LYS A 155 -8.14 -12.13 -43.52
CA LYS A 155 -7.52 -11.13 -44.42
C LYS A 155 -8.44 -9.94 -44.69
N ALA A 156 -9.76 -10.14 -44.81
CA ALA A 156 -10.70 -9.03 -44.91
C ALA A 156 -10.70 -8.19 -43.62
N LYS A 157 -10.71 -8.82 -42.44
CA LYS A 157 -10.76 -8.12 -41.16
C LYS A 157 -9.46 -7.36 -40.82
N MET A 158 -8.30 -7.89 -41.18
CA MET A 158 -6.99 -7.29 -40.83
C MET A 158 -6.39 -6.37 -41.92
N GLY A 159 -6.87 -6.45 -43.17
CA GLY A 159 -6.41 -5.59 -44.25
C GLY A 159 -5.03 -5.95 -44.84
N LYS A 160 -4.43 -5.00 -45.57
CA LYS A 160 -3.34 -5.26 -46.53
C LYS A 160 -1.99 -5.66 -45.91
N GLY A 161 -1.74 -5.37 -44.63
CA GLY A 161 -0.47 -5.69 -43.95
C GLY A 161 -0.38 -7.10 -43.38
N TYR A 162 -1.51 -7.80 -43.22
CA TYR A 162 -1.59 -9.05 -42.47
C TYR A 162 -1.23 -10.29 -43.31
N LYS A 163 -0.29 -11.09 -42.81
CA LYS A 163 0.18 -12.35 -43.39
C LYS A 163 -0.28 -13.51 -42.52
N TYR A 164 -1.32 -14.22 -42.98
CA TYR A 164 -1.97 -15.34 -42.30
C TYR A 164 -0.99 -16.43 -41.85
N GLU A 165 0.05 -16.66 -42.67
CA GLU A 165 1.06 -17.70 -42.52
C GLU A 165 2.22 -17.31 -41.56
N ASN A 166 2.33 -16.03 -41.18
CA ASN A 166 3.44 -15.51 -40.37
C ASN A 166 3.12 -15.45 -38.85
N VAL A 167 1.90 -15.82 -38.46
CA VAL A 167 1.40 -15.75 -37.08
C VAL A 167 0.94 -17.13 -36.62
N PRO A 168 1.04 -17.45 -35.32
CA PRO A 168 0.61 -18.74 -34.81
C PRO A 168 -0.91 -18.91 -34.92
N ILE A 169 -1.34 -20.16 -34.98
CA ILE A 169 -2.75 -20.54 -35.11
C ILE A 169 -3.59 -20.00 -33.94
N GLU A 170 -3.02 -19.91 -32.73
CA GLU A 170 -3.64 -19.34 -31.54
C GLU A 170 -4.05 -17.87 -31.74
N TYR A 171 -3.22 -17.06 -32.41
CA TYR A 171 -3.56 -15.66 -32.76
C TYR A 171 -4.69 -15.59 -33.79
N ASN A 172 -4.64 -16.44 -34.82
CA ASN A 172 -5.68 -16.51 -35.85
C ASN A 172 -7.04 -16.96 -35.27
N ILE A 173 -7.03 -17.86 -34.28
CA ILE A 173 -8.22 -18.28 -33.54
C ILE A 173 -8.74 -17.15 -32.63
N TRP A 174 -7.85 -16.41 -31.96
CA TRP A 174 -8.23 -15.24 -31.19
C TRP A 174 -8.92 -14.17 -32.04
N LEU A 175 -8.47 -13.92 -33.29
CA LEU A 175 -9.15 -13.00 -34.22
C LEU A 175 -10.55 -13.48 -34.65
N LEU A 176 -10.76 -14.80 -34.79
CA LEU A 176 -12.10 -15.36 -35.00
C LEU A 176 -12.98 -15.18 -33.75
N PHE A 177 -12.45 -15.47 -32.56
CA PHE A 177 -13.14 -15.26 -31.29
C PHE A 177 -13.54 -13.80 -31.09
N ARG A 178 -12.63 -12.84 -31.32
CA ARG A 178 -12.91 -11.40 -31.35
C ARG A 178 -14.12 -11.08 -32.22
N SER A 179 -14.18 -11.66 -33.43
CA SER A 179 -15.29 -11.44 -34.36
C SER A 179 -16.64 -11.94 -33.85
N ILE A 180 -16.66 -12.93 -32.95
CA ILE A 180 -17.88 -13.40 -32.28
C ILE A 180 -18.23 -12.49 -31.09
N VAL A 181 -17.23 -12.02 -30.34
CA VAL A 181 -17.41 -11.03 -29.26
C VAL A 181 -17.99 -9.73 -29.80
N ASP A 182 -17.53 -9.25 -30.96
CA ASP A 182 -18.05 -8.05 -31.63
C ASP A 182 -19.58 -8.13 -31.86
N VAL A 183 -20.06 -9.28 -32.37
CA VAL A 183 -21.49 -9.55 -32.58
C VAL A 183 -22.24 -9.44 -31.24
N ILE A 184 -21.75 -10.13 -30.20
CA ILE A 184 -22.41 -10.16 -28.88
C ILE A 184 -22.45 -8.77 -28.24
N LEU A 185 -21.32 -8.07 -28.22
CA LEU A 185 -21.15 -6.81 -27.51
C LEU A 185 -21.95 -5.67 -28.16
N LEU A 186 -21.96 -5.59 -29.50
CA LEU A 186 -22.74 -4.58 -30.21
C LEU A 186 -24.25 -4.83 -30.10
N ASN A 187 -24.68 -6.10 -30.16
CA ASN A 187 -26.10 -6.43 -29.98
C ASN A 187 -26.56 -6.23 -28.52
N ASP A 188 -25.74 -6.56 -27.50
CA ASP A 188 -26.03 -6.26 -26.09
C ASP A 188 -26.23 -4.75 -25.86
N PHE A 189 -25.28 -3.94 -26.34
CA PHE A 189 -25.34 -2.48 -26.20
C PHE A 189 -26.58 -1.88 -26.87
N THR A 190 -26.87 -2.28 -28.11
CA THR A 190 -27.99 -1.73 -28.87
C THR A 190 -29.33 -2.20 -28.28
N ALA A 191 -29.44 -3.47 -27.86
CA ALA A 191 -30.63 -3.99 -27.20
C ALA A 191 -30.89 -3.29 -25.86
N TYR A 192 -29.83 -3.03 -25.07
CA TYR A 192 -29.91 -2.24 -23.84
C TYR A 192 -30.40 -0.81 -24.10
N SER A 193 -29.83 -0.13 -25.09
CA SER A 193 -30.22 1.24 -25.45
C SER A 193 -31.68 1.30 -25.89
N LEU A 194 -32.12 0.40 -26.77
CA LEU A 194 -33.51 0.35 -27.24
C LEU A 194 -34.49 -0.07 -26.13
N PHE A 195 -34.09 -0.96 -25.22
CA PHE A 195 -34.85 -1.25 -24.00
C PHE A 195 -35.02 0.01 -23.14
N ALA A 196 -33.92 0.75 -22.88
CA ALA A 196 -33.97 1.99 -22.11
C ALA A 196 -34.86 3.04 -22.79
N PHE A 197 -34.75 3.24 -24.10
CA PHE A 197 -35.62 4.14 -24.86
C PHE A 197 -37.09 3.70 -24.81
N SER A 198 -37.39 2.40 -24.89
CA SER A 198 -38.77 1.88 -24.78
C SER A 198 -39.42 2.15 -23.42
N CYS A 199 -38.59 2.33 -22.37
CA CYS A 199 -39.00 2.67 -21.02
C CYS A 199 -39.09 4.18 -20.76
N THR A 200 -38.68 5.05 -21.69
CA THR A 200 -38.72 6.51 -21.48
C THR A 200 -40.14 7.04 -21.32
N ARG A 201 -40.31 7.93 -20.33
CA ARG A 201 -41.54 8.67 -20.05
C ARG A 201 -41.18 10.11 -19.71
N LEU A 202 -42.00 11.05 -20.16
CA LEU A 202 -41.99 12.44 -19.70
C LEU A 202 -42.92 12.50 -18.48
N PRO A 203 -42.42 12.72 -17.25
CA PRO A 203 -43.28 12.72 -16.07
C PRO A 203 -44.02 14.05 -15.96
N GLU A 204 -45.35 14.00 -16.01
CA GLU A 204 -46.24 15.16 -15.87
C GLU A 204 -46.09 15.81 -14.48
N GLY A 205 -46.37 17.11 -14.37
CA GLY A 205 -46.35 17.85 -13.10
C GLY A 205 -45.02 18.42 -12.61
N HIS A 206 -43.92 18.35 -13.39
CA HIS A 206 -42.65 18.99 -13.04
C HIS A 206 -42.47 20.36 -13.72
N SER A 207 -41.65 21.22 -13.11
CA SER A 207 -41.23 22.47 -13.74
C SER A 207 -40.26 22.23 -14.90
N ALA A 208 -40.25 23.13 -15.88
CA ALA A 208 -39.33 23.06 -17.02
C ALA A 208 -37.85 22.95 -16.59
N MET A 209 -37.46 23.67 -15.53
CA MET A 209 -36.13 23.59 -14.91
C MET A 209 -35.78 22.15 -14.49
N MET A 210 -36.71 21.44 -13.85
CA MET A 210 -36.49 20.05 -13.41
C MET A 210 -36.36 19.07 -14.59
N HIS A 211 -37.03 19.33 -15.70
CA HIS A 211 -36.81 18.57 -16.93
C HIS A 211 -35.42 18.85 -17.52
N VAL A 212 -35.01 20.13 -17.64
CA VAL A 212 -33.68 20.52 -18.13
C VAL A 212 -32.57 19.88 -17.29
N LEU A 213 -32.64 19.99 -15.95
CA LEU A 213 -31.65 19.40 -15.04
C LEU A 213 -31.57 17.87 -15.17
N ARG A 214 -32.70 17.18 -15.31
CA ARG A 214 -32.74 15.72 -15.53
C ARG A 214 -32.06 15.31 -16.84
N TRP A 215 -32.34 16.01 -17.94
CA TRP A 215 -31.72 15.73 -19.23
C TRP A 215 -30.24 16.08 -19.23
N ALA A 216 -29.84 17.22 -18.65
CA ALA A 216 -28.44 17.60 -18.49
C ALA A 216 -27.65 16.55 -17.68
N ALA A 217 -28.16 16.15 -16.51
CA ALA A 217 -27.53 15.11 -15.70
C ALA A 217 -27.47 13.75 -16.43
N GLY A 218 -28.54 13.36 -17.12
CA GLY A 218 -28.59 12.12 -17.90
C GLY A 218 -27.55 12.09 -19.04
N TRP A 219 -27.47 13.17 -19.83
CA TRP A 219 -26.46 13.31 -20.87
C TRP A 219 -25.04 13.35 -20.30
N THR A 220 -24.80 14.07 -19.20
CA THR A 220 -23.50 14.09 -18.52
C THR A 220 -23.08 12.69 -18.07
N LEU A 221 -23.98 11.89 -17.50
CA LEU A 221 -23.68 10.50 -17.11
C LEU A 221 -23.40 9.60 -18.33
N ILE A 222 -24.11 9.79 -19.45
CA ILE A 222 -23.87 9.06 -20.70
C ILE A 222 -22.48 9.42 -21.27
N PHE A 223 -22.18 10.71 -21.44
CA PHE A 223 -20.89 11.16 -21.97
C PHE A 223 -19.73 10.78 -21.05
N PHE A 224 -19.90 10.88 -19.73
CA PHE A 224 -18.91 10.40 -18.77
C PHE A 224 -18.69 8.89 -18.87
N ASN A 225 -19.75 8.07 -18.99
CA ASN A 225 -19.60 6.62 -19.17
C ASN A 225 -18.90 6.26 -20.50
N LEU A 226 -19.22 6.98 -21.57
CA LEU A 226 -18.54 6.81 -22.88
C LEU A 226 -17.08 7.23 -22.79
N TRP A 227 -16.76 8.38 -22.20
CA TRP A 227 -15.39 8.85 -22.02
C TRP A 227 -14.55 7.85 -21.22
N VAL A 228 -15.04 7.41 -20.05
CA VAL A 228 -14.37 6.40 -19.22
C VAL A 228 -14.15 5.09 -19.99
N LYS A 229 -15.11 4.64 -20.82
CA LYS A 229 -14.95 3.43 -21.64
C LYS A 229 -13.94 3.60 -22.79
N MET A 230 -13.94 4.74 -23.47
CA MET A 230 -12.95 5.03 -24.52
C MET A 230 -11.54 5.14 -23.94
N ASP A 231 -11.40 5.78 -22.78
CA ASP A 231 -10.13 5.90 -22.06
C ASP A 231 -9.63 4.52 -21.58
N ALA A 232 -10.54 3.68 -21.02
CA ALA A 232 -10.25 2.29 -20.70
C ALA A 232 -9.73 1.50 -21.90
N HIS A 233 -10.41 1.58 -23.05
CA HIS A 233 -10.00 0.89 -24.27
C HIS A 233 -8.63 1.37 -24.78
N ARG A 234 -8.37 2.70 -24.72
CA ARG A 234 -7.08 3.29 -25.08
C ARG A 234 -5.93 2.78 -24.22
N VAL A 235 -6.17 2.56 -22.93
CA VAL A 235 -5.16 2.08 -21.95
C VAL A 235 -4.97 0.56 -22.03
N VAL A 236 -6.06 -0.21 -21.94
CA VAL A 236 -6.07 -1.68 -21.87
C VAL A 236 -5.67 -2.33 -23.20
N LYS A 237 -5.90 -1.63 -24.33
CA LYS A 237 -5.71 -2.12 -25.71
C LYS A 237 -6.58 -3.32 -26.07
N ASP A 238 -6.76 -3.49 -27.38
CA ASP A 238 -7.47 -4.57 -28.03
C ASP A 238 -7.14 -5.98 -27.50
N TYR A 239 -5.86 -6.26 -27.23
CA TYR A 239 -5.43 -7.56 -26.73
C TYR A 239 -6.14 -7.95 -25.42
N ALA A 240 -6.12 -7.08 -24.42
CA ALA A 240 -6.73 -7.38 -23.12
C ALA A 240 -8.24 -7.08 -23.09
N TRP A 241 -8.75 -6.17 -23.94
CA TRP A 241 -10.20 -5.94 -24.09
C TRP A 241 -10.94 -7.19 -24.61
N TYR A 242 -10.26 -8.02 -25.42
CA TYR A 242 -10.80 -9.27 -25.97
C TYR A 242 -10.15 -10.53 -25.36
N TRP A 243 -9.65 -10.46 -24.12
CA TRP A 243 -9.12 -11.61 -23.36
C TRP A 243 -8.11 -12.46 -24.14
N GLY A 244 -7.18 -11.81 -24.85
CA GLY A 244 -6.15 -12.47 -25.66
C GLY A 244 -5.19 -13.34 -24.85
N ASP A 245 -5.07 -13.06 -23.54
CA ASP A 245 -4.31 -13.86 -22.56
C ASP A 245 -4.80 -15.31 -22.44
N CYS A 246 -6.06 -15.58 -22.75
CA CYS A 246 -6.62 -16.93 -22.84
C CYS A 246 -6.12 -17.72 -24.07
N PHE A 247 -5.40 -17.08 -25.01
CA PHE A 247 -4.92 -17.69 -26.27
C PHE A 247 -3.40 -17.63 -26.41
N PHE A 248 -2.77 -16.50 -26.11
CA PHE A 248 -1.33 -16.29 -26.15
C PHE A 248 -0.92 -15.16 -25.21
N LEU A 249 0.32 -15.17 -24.71
CA LEU A 249 0.83 -14.13 -23.83
C LEU A 249 1.37 -12.96 -24.65
N CYS A 250 0.81 -11.77 -24.52
CA CYS A 250 1.45 -10.53 -24.98
C CYS A 250 2.59 -10.13 -24.02
N LEU A 251 3.79 -9.86 -24.54
CA LEU A 251 4.97 -9.48 -23.76
C LEU A 251 5.04 -7.95 -23.51
N GLN A 252 3.95 -7.22 -23.76
CA GLN A 252 3.84 -5.79 -23.52
C GLN A 252 3.33 -5.51 -22.11
N SER A 253 4.09 -4.75 -21.32
CA SER A 253 3.59 -4.19 -20.05
C SER A 253 2.61 -3.05 -20.33
N LEU A 254 1.37 -3.18 -19.84
CA LEU A 254 0.40 -2.08 -19.84
C LEU A 254 0.94 -0.91 -19.02
N VAL A 255 0.93 0.29 -19.60
CA VAL A 255 1.20 1.54 -18.90
C VAL A 255 -0.16 2.12 -18.49
N PHE A 256 -0.41 2.19 -17.18
CA PHE A 256 -1.66 2.70 -16.64
C PHE A 256 -1.55 4.19 -16.33
N ASP A 257 -1.86 5.03 -17.31
CA ASP A 257 -1.93 6.47 -17.11
C ASP A 257 -3.35 6.89 -16.67
N GLY A 258 -3.44 7.77 -15.67
CA GLY A 258 -4.69 8.39 -15.22
C GLY A 258 -5.52 7.56 -14.24
N VAL A 259 -6.86 7.64 -14.36
CA VAL A 259 -7.84 7.18 -13.33
C VAL A 259 -7.70 5.69 -12.97
N TYR A 260 -7.12 4.87 -13.85
CA TYR A 260 -6.95 3.44 -13.63
C TYR A 260 -5.85 3.05 -12.61
N GLU A 261 -4.95 3.97 -12.24
CA GLU A 261 -4.01 3.77 -11.12
C GLU A 261 -4.73 3.41 -9.81
N LEU A 262 -5.94 3.97 -9.59
CA LEU A 262 -6.71 3.83 -8.35
C LEU A 262 -7.19 2.40 -8.04
N ARG A 263 -7.14 1.47 -9.01
CA ARG A 263 -7.76 0.14 -8.87
C ARG A 263 -6.81 -1.05 -8.93
N VAL A 264 -5.57 -0.86 -9.37
CA VAL A 264 -4.62 -1.97 -9.61
C VAL A 264 -3.86 -2.38 -8.34
N TYR A 265 -3.76 -1.52 -7.32
CA TYR A 265 -3.13 -1.83 -6.03
C TYR A 265 -4.07 -2.49 -5.00
N GLY A 266 -4.88 -3.44 -5.47
CA GLY A 266 -5.55 -4.42 -4.61
C GLY A 266 -4.62 -5.60 -4.29
N GLU A 267 -3.49 -5.35 -3.62
CA GLU A 267 -2.56 -6.43 -3.25
C GLU A 267 -3.15 -7.40 -2.21
N LYS A 268 -2.70 -8.65 -2.28
CA LYS A 268 -3.19 -9.76 -1.43
C LYS A 268 -2.86 -9.51 0.04
N LYS A 269 -3.90 -9.37 0.88
CA LYS A 269 -3.74 -9.42 2.35
C LYS A 269 -3.33 -10.84 2.80
N PRO A 270 -2.19 -11.05 3.48
CA PRO A 270 -2.02 -12.23 4.33
C PRO A 270 -2.98 -12.09 5.52
N LEU A 271 -3.86 -13.08 5.71
CA LEU A 271 -4.98 -13.01 6.67
C LEU A 271 -4.56 -12.94 8.15
N ALA A 272 -3.35 -13.38 8.48
CA ALA A 272 -2.66 -13.07 9.72
C ALA A 272 -1.15 -13.32 9.56
N ALA A 273 -0.33 -12.39 10.04
CA ALA A 273 1.09 -12.62 10.29
C ALA A 273 1.38 -12.15 11.73
N ARG A 274 1.86 -13.06 12.59
CA ARG A 274 2.23 -12.70 13.96
C ARG A 274 3.54 -11.91 13.92
N VAL A 275 3.46 -10.60 14.16
CA VAL A 275 4.62 -9.75 14.44
C VAL A 275 4.75 -9.64 15.96
N PRO A 276 5.82 -10.13 16.59
CA PRO A 276 6.02 -9.96 18.03
C PRO A 276 6.26 -8.49 18.38
N LEU A 277 5.43 -7.92 19.24
CA LEU A 277 5.65 -6.61 19.85
C LEU A 277 6.67 -6.74 21.00
N ARG A 278 7.94 -6.55 20.70
CA ARG A 278 8.96 -6.13 21.67
C ARG A 278 9.80 -5.01 21.05
N THR A 279 10.14 -4.02 21.87
CA THR A 279 10.89 -2.80 21.53
C THR A 279 10.28 -1.93 20.42
N ALA A 280 9.11 -1.36 20.70
CA ALA A 280 8.89 0.05 20.35
C ALA A 280 9.49 0.91 21.47
N PRO A 281 9.95 2.16 21.20
CA PRO A 281 10.44 3.04 22.25
C PRO A 281 9.29 3.38 23.20
N TYR A 282 9.39 2.86 24.43
CA TYR A 282 8.45 3.16 25.51
C TYR A 282 8.43 4.67 25.74
N ASN A 283 7.28 5.32 25.58
CA ASN A 283 7.20 6.76 25.76
C ASN A 283 7.35 7.12 27.25
N ALA A 284 8.59 7.41 27.63
CA ALA A 284 8.96 7.81 28.99
C ALA A 284 8.09 8.98 29.50
N ALA A 285 7.63 9.89 28.62
CA ALA A 285 6.77 10.99 29.02
C ALA A 285 5.40 10.53 29.57
N SER A 286 4.84 9.42 29.07
CA SER A 286 3.57 8.88 29.59
C SER A 286 3.75 8.22 30.96
N ALA A 287 4.89 7.58 31.21
CA ALA A 287 5.21 6.98 32.50
C ALA A 287 5.73 8.00 33.53
N ASP A 288 6.52 8.99 33.12
CA ASP A 288 7.03 10.04 34.02
C ASP A 288 5.93 11.05 34.39
N ALA A 289 4.96 11.30 33.49
CA ALA A 289 3.72 11.98 33.84
C ALA A 289 2.85 11.19 34.84
N ALA A 290 3.05 9.87 34.95
CA ALA A 290 2.37 9.00 35.92
C ALA A 290 3.19 8.81 37.22
N LYS A 291 4.53 8.91 37.18
CA LYS A 291 5.41 8.88 38.38
C LYS A 291 5.29 10.15 39.23
N GLY A 292 4.93 11.28 38.62
CA GLY A 292 4.56 12.52 39.32
C GLY A 292 5.76 13.38 39.76
N ARG A 293 5.82 14.62 39.27
CA ARG A 293 6.62 15.68 39.91
C ARG A 293 5.77 16.36 40.98
N GLY A 294 6.28 16.39 42.22
CA GLY A 294 5.82 17.27 43.28
C GLY A 294 5.19 16.56 44.48
N GLU A 295 5.95 16.51 45.58
CA GLU A 295 5.39 16.35 46.91
C GLU A 295 4.51 17.56 47.26
N ALA A 296 3.20 17.45 47.02
CA ALA A 296 2.23 18.38 47.57
C ALA A 296 1.90 17.97 49.02
N LYS A 297 2.42 18.73 50.00
CA LYS A 297 2.07 18.64 51.43
C LYS A 297 0.57 18.40 51.63
N ARG A 298 0.20 17.28 52.25
CA ARG A 298 -1.18 17.06 52.70
C ARG A 298 -1.48 18.04 53.85
N PRO A 299 -2.61 18.76 53.85
CA PRO A 299 -3.07 19.46 55.05
C PRO A 299 -3.49 18.42 56.10
N ARG A 300 -3.17 18.69 57.37
CA ARG A 300 -3.75 17.95 58.50
C ARG A 300 -5.25 18.28 58.58
N ALA A 301 -6.06 17.27 58.83
CA ALA A 301 -7.41 17.45 59.36
C ALA A 301 -7.36 17.05 60.83
N ASP A 302 -7.97 17.87 61.69
CA ASP A 302 -7.83 17.76 63.15
C ASP A 302 -8.60 16.57 63.75
N SER A 303 -8.31 16.33 65.02
CA SER A 303 -8.84 15.26 65.85
C SER A 303 -10.34 15.41 66.17
N ASP A 304 -11.00 14.31 66.55
CA ASP A 304 -11.38 14.11 67.96
C ASP A 304 -12.03 12.73 68.24
N ALA A 305 -12.04 12.37 69.53
CA ALA A 305 -12.75 11.26 70.20
C ALA A 305 -12.17 9.82 70.18
N LEU A 306 -11.55 9.48 71.33
CA LEU A 306 -11.29 8.16 71.95
C LEU A 306 -12.61 7.46 72.44
N PRO A 307 -12.62 6.24 73.05
CA PRO A 307 -11.51 5.32 73.38
C PRO A 307 -11.72 3.82 72.99
N SER A 308 -10.67 3.01 73.21
CA SER A 308 -10.56 1.55 73.06
C SER A 308 -11.35 0.72 74.12
N PRO A 309 -11.39 -0.63 74.05
CA PRO A 309 -10.32 -1.43 74.68
C PRO A 309 -9.96 -2.82 74.07
N ARG A 310 -8.65 -3.14 74.16
CA ARG A 310 -8.00 -4.44 74.55
C ARG A 310 -8.51 -5.77 73.91
N LEU A 311 -7.66 -6.64 73.37
CA LEU A 311 -6.68 -7.49 74.08
C LEU A 311 -5.64 -8.00 73.04
N ALA A 312 -4.34 -7.73 73.21
CA ALA A 312 -3.37 -8.52 73.97
C ALA A 312 -2.95 -9.85 73.30
N MET A 313 -1.69 -9.92 72.85
CA MET A 313 -0.72 -11.01 73.09
C MET A 313 0.62 -10.68 72.40
N SER A 314 1.61 -10.25 73.18
CA SER A 314 3.04 -10.41 72.88
C SER A 314 3.52 -11.70 73.55
N PRO A 315 4.64 -12.29 73.11
CA PRO A 315 5.90 -12.04 73.83
C PRO A 315 7.11 -11.79 72.89
N LEU A 316 7.99 -10.82 73.22
CA LEU A 316 9.38 -10.99 73.74
C LEU A 316 10.30 -11.81 72.81
N ASN A 317 11.58 -11.50 72.58
CA ASN A 317 12.51 -10.41 72.95
C ASN A 317 13.59 -10.40 71.83
N GLY A 318 14.34 -9.34 71.51
CA GLY A 318 14.58 -8.05 72.17
C GLY A 318 16.10 -7.77 72.15
N HIS A 319 16.52 -6.52 72.03
CA HIS A 319 17.65 -5.90 72.75
C HIS A 319 17.67 -4.39 72.47
N SER A 320 18.01 -3.61 73.50
CA SER A 320 18.09 -2.14 73.44
C SER A 320 19.38 -1.69 72.74
N CYS A 321 19.37 -0.46 72.22
CA CYS A 321 20.36 0.55 72.61
C CYS A 321 19.82 1.96 72.34
N ASP A 322 20.22 2.90 73.18
CA ASP A 322 19.57 4.20 73.35
C ASP A 322 20.25 5.38 72.64
N LEU A 323 19.45 6.44 72.48
CA LEU A 323 19.81 7.86 72.67
C LEU A 323 20.56 8.68 71.60
N HIS A 324 20.14 9.95 71.61
CA HIS A 324 20.73 11.20 71.10
C HIS A 324 20.73 11.53 69.59
N SER A 325 19.86 12.50 69.29
CA SER A 325 20.08 13.52 68.27
C SER A 325 21.19 14.50 68.66
N THR A 326 22.02 14.91 67.71
CA THR A 326 22.52 16.29 67.56
C THR A 326 22.98 16.52 66.12
N ASP A 327 22.39 17.54 65.51
CA ASP A 327 22.97 18.55 64.61
C ASP A 327 23.60 18.18 63.24
N ASP A 328 23.37 19.07 62.28
CA ASP A 328 23.85 19.05 60.90
C ASP A 328 25.37 19.30 60.80
N GLU A 329 26.09 18.55 59.96
CA GLU A 329 26.63 19.06 58.67
C GLU A 329 27.47 18.01 57.90
N ASP A 330 27.72 18.35 56.63
CA ASP A 330 28.79 17.89 55.72
C ASP A 330 28.55 16.69 54.77
N ILE A 331 29.35 16.69 53.71
CA ILE A 331 29.07 16.20 52.35
C ILE A 331 29.62 14.78 52.13
N GLY A 332 28.85 13.91 51.46
CA GLY A 332 29.34 12.60 51.02
C GLY A 332 28.53 11.95 49.90
N HIS A 333 29.19 11.64 48.78
CA HIS A 333 28.65 10.73 47.76
C HIS A 333 28.51 9.31 48.32
N PRO A 334 27.42 8.57 48.02
CA PRO A 334 27.37 7.14 48.26
C PRO A 334 28.04 6.39 47.09
N THR A 335 29.34 6.13 47.24
CA THR A 335 30.05 5.08 46.48
C THR A 335 29.76 3.69 47.08
N ASP A 336 29.93 2.66 46.25
CA ASP A 336 30.18 1.26 46.64
C ASP A 336 29.11 0.55 47.50
N LEU A 337 27.96 0.23 46.87
CA LEU A 337 27.19 -0.96 47.22
C LEU A 337 27.92 -2.21 46.70
N SER A 338 28.12 -3.23 47.53
CA SER A 338 28.74 -4.47 47.06
C SER A 338 27.87 -5.18 46.01
N PRO A 339 28.44 -6.00 45.10
CA PRO A 339 27.65 -6.71 44.09
C PRO A 339 26.53 -7.57 44.67
N GLU A 340 26.76 -8.20 45.83
CA GLU A 340 25.74 -8.96 46.54
C GLU A 340 24.63 -8.07 47.10
N GLU A 341 24.94 -6.89 47.64
CA GLU A 341 23.92 -5.96 48.16
C GLU A 341 23.11 -5.35 47.02
N ALA A 342 23.75 -5.00 45.90
CA ALA A 342 23.06 -4.55 44.69
C ALA A 342 22.16 -5.66 44.11
N GLN A 343 22.61 -6.92 44.10
CA GLN A 343 21.76 -8.06 43.72
C GLN A 343 20.64 -8.32 44.72
N ARG A 344 20.89 -8.25 46.04
CA ARG A 344 19.87 -8.43 47.08
C ARG A 344 18.82 -7.32 47.04
N MET A 345 19.22 -6.06 46.86
CA MET A 345 18.30 -4.93 46.66
C MET A 345 17.49 -5.07 45.36
N ARG A 346 18.10 -5.54 44.26
CA ARG A 346 17.36 -5.85 43.02
C ARG A 346 16.37 -7.00 43.21
N PHE A 347 16.78 -8.09 43.86
CA PHE A 347 15.90 -9.22 44.17
C PHE A 347 14.80 -8.84 45.16
N GLN A 348 15.07 -7.98 46.14
CA GLN A 348 14.07 -7.41 47.04
C GLN A 348 13.11 -6.50 46.28
N ALA A 349 13.59 -5.60 45.41
CA ALA A 349 12.74 -4.74 44.58
C ALA A 349 11.87 -5.54 43.60
N GLU A 350 12.39 -6.61 42.97
CA GLU A 350 11.59 -7.53 42.14
C GLU A 350 10.59 -8.35 42.96
N ARG A 351 10.94 -8.72 44.19
CA ARG A 351 10.06 -9.45 45.11
C ARG A 351 8.97 -8.53 45.68
N GLU A 352 9.27 -7.26 45.94
CA GLU A 352 8.33 -6.22 46.36
C GLU A 352 7.41 -5.80 45.21
N SER A 353 7.91 -5.70 43.97
CA SER A 353 7.06 -5.44 42.79
C SER A 353 6.11 -6.61 42.50
N ARG A 354 6.55 -7.86 42.73
CA ARG A 354 5.71 -9.06 42.67
C ARG A 354 4.75 -9.21 43.86
N THR A 355 4.99 -8.55 44.99
CA THR A 355 4.25 -8.79 46.26
C THR A 355 3.64 -7.50 46.82
N ARG A 356 2.73 -6.87 46.07
CA ARG A 356 1.96 -5.71 46.56
C ARG A 356 0.44 -5.84 46.41
N ALA A 357 -0.11 -6.78 47.16
CA ALA A 357 -1.39 -6.59 47.84
C ALA A 357 -1.11 -6.76 49.34
N THR A 358 -0.69 -5.68 49.99
CA THR A 358 -0.12 -5.71 51.35
C THR A 358 -1.17 -5.84 52.44
N ASN A 359 -2.43 -5.49 52.15
CA ASN A 359 -3.55 -5.67 53.06
C ASN A 359 -4.85 -6.04 52.29
N LEU A 360 -5.91 -6.38 53.03
CA LEU A 360 -7.23 -6.73 52.48
C LEU A 360 -7.88 -5.61 51.66
N HIS A 361 -7.62 -4.34 52.00
CA HIS A 361 -8.15 -3.17 51.31
C HIS A 361 -7.47 -2.96 49.93
N ASP A 362 -6.15 -3.17 49.84
CA ASP A 362 -5.41 -3.17 48.57
C ASP A 362 -5.93 -4.29 47.65
N LEU A 363 -6.13 -5.49 48.21
CA LEU A 363 -6.68 -6.64 47.49
C LEU A 363 -8.13 -6.38 47.04
N HIS A 364 -8.95 -5.79 47.91
CA HIS A 364 -10.32 -5.39 47.58
C HIS A 364 -10.35 -4.34 46.47
N HIS A 365 -9.47 -3.34 46.46
CA HIS A 365 -9.39 -2.34 45.38
C HIS A 365 -8.80 -2.89 44.07
N LYS A 366 -7.99 -3.94 44.15
CA LYS A 366 -7.41 -4.63 42.99
C LYS A 366 -8.38 -5.61 42.32
N ILE A 367 -9.21 -6.30 43.11
CA ILE A 367 -10.25 -7.21 42.63
C ILE A 367 -11.50 -6.41 42.23
N PHE A 368 -12.00 -5.55 43.10
CA PHE A 368 -13.19 -4.74 42.88
C PHE A 368 -12.78 -3.32 42.48
N LYS A 369 -12.60 -3.11 41.16
CA LYS A 369 -12.09 -1.86 40.54
C LYS A 369 -13.14 -0.73 40.57
N ARG A 370 -13.72 -0.44 41.75
CA ARG A 370 -14.90 0.44 41.90
C ARG A 370 -15.99 0.08 40.87
N ASP A 371 -16.36 -1.20 40.84
CA ASP A 371 -17.34 -1.70 39.89
C ASP A 371 -18.71 -1.02 40.11
N VAL A 372 -19.48 -0.88 39.04
CA VAL A 372 -20.82 -0.31 39.12
C VAL A 372 -21.73 -1.30 39.83
N VAL A 373 -22.38 -0.84 40.90
CA VAL A 373 -23.47 -1.57 41.55
C VAL A 373 -24.73 -0.74 41.37
N VAL A 374 -25.60 -1.18 40.46
CA VAL A 374 -26.78 -0.44 39.97
C VAL A 374 -26.37 0.89 39.33
N PHE A 375 -26.26 1.97 40.11
CA PHE A 375 -25.77 3.28 39.67
C PHE A 375 -24.72 3.88 40.63
N LYS A 376 -24.30 3.13 41.66
CA LYS A 376 -23.20 3.52 42.55
C LYS A 376 -21.87 3.27 41.84
N ASN A 377 -20.92 4.20 41.98
CA ASN A 377 -19.60 4.20 41.31
C ASN A 377 -19.62 4.35 39.77
N LEU A 378 -20.68 4.94 39.18
CA LEU A 378 -20.70 5.26 37.74
C LEU A 378 -19.53 6.20 37.34
N ASP A 379 -18.88 5.87 36.23
CA ASP A 379 -17.86 6.70 35.59
C ASP A 379 -18.13 6.83 34.07
N PRO A 380 -18.56 8.02 33.57
CA PRO A 380 -18.84 8.21 32.15
C PRO A 380 -17.66 8.01 31.19
N LEU A 381 -16.42 7.92 31.69
CA LEU A 381 -15.22 7.62 30.89
C LEU A 381 -14.90 6.12 30.85
N ARG A 382 -15.55 5.29 31.67
CA ARG A 382 -15.50 3.84 31.60
C ARG A 382 -16.52 3.34 30.56
N GLY A 383 -16.05 2.52 29.61
CA GLY A 383 -16.84 2.16 28.43
C GLY A 383 -18.18 1.48 28.73
N SER A 384 -18.19 0.54 29.68
CA SER A 384 -19.40 -0.16 30.14
C SER A 384 -20.44 0.78 30.75
N ASP A 385 -19.97 1.77 31.52
CA ASP A 385 -20.82 2.70 32.27
C ASP A 385 -21.44 3.71 31.32
N PHE A 386 -20.68 4.20 30.35
CA PHE A 386 -21.21 5.02 29.27
C PHE A 386 -22.33 4.30 28.51
N GLN A 387 -22.15 3.02 28.19
CA GLN A 387 -23.20 2.20 27.58
C GLN A 387 -24.40 2.02 28.50
N LEU A 388 -24.20 1.81 29.80
CA LEU A 388 -25.28 1.70 30.80
C LEU A 388 -26.07 3.01 30.93
N ILE A 389 -25.41 4.17 30.91
CA ILE A 389 -26.03 5.50 30.94
C ILE A 389 -26.87 5.69 29.67
N VAL A 390 -26.31 5.39 28.48
CA VAL A 390 -27.03 5.48 27.20
C VAL A 390 -28.24 4.54 27.17
N ALA A 391 -28.07 3.28 27.57
CA ALA A 391 -29.15 2.29 27.61
C ALA A 391 -30.26 2.72 28.59
N SER A 392 -29.90 3.22 29.78
CA SER A 392 -30.86 3.72 30.78
C SER A 392 -31.62 4.94 30.27
N PHE A 393 -30.94 5.87 29.59
CA PHE A 393 -31.56 7.04 28.97
C PHE A 393 -32.59 6.63 27.90
N TYR A 394 -32.21 5.77 26.95
CA TYR A 394 -33.14 5.31 25.91
C TYR A 394 -34.23 4.36 26.41
N ALA A 395 -34.02 3.67 27.53
CA ALA A 395 -35.07 2.89 28.19
C ALA A 395 -36.10 3.80 28.91
N LEU A 396 -35.67 4.87 29.58
CA LEU A 396 -36.54 5.72 30.41
C LEU A 396 -37.25 6.84 29.63
N VAL A 397 -36.55 7.52 28.72
CA VAL A 397 -37.07 8.70 28.00
C VAL A 397 -38.39 8.44 27.25
N PRO A 398 -38.60 7.29 26.57
CA PRO A 398 -39.87 6.99 25.90
C PRO A 398 -41.09 6.87 26.83
N PHE A 399 -40.90 6.61 28.13
CA PHE A 399 -41.99 6.58 29.12
C PHE A 399 -42.20 7.93 29.80
N LEU A 400 -41.13 8.73 29.95
CA LEU A 400 -41.19 10.08 30.52
C LEU A 400 -41.78 11.11 29.54
N LEU A 401 -41.56 10.91 28.23
CA LEU A 401 -42.20 11.69 27.18
C LEU A 401 -43.49 10.99 26.73
N PRO A 402 -44.68 11.63 26.77
CA PRO A 402 -45.93 11.04 26.30
C PRO A 402 -45.97 10.99 24.76
N THR A 403 -45.17 10.11 24.17
CA THR A 403 -44.95 9.97 22.72
C THR A 403 -46.24 9.72 21.93
N SER A 404 -47.25 9.11 22.54
CA SER A 404 -48.59 8.91 21.99
C SER A 404 -49.44 10.19 21.87
N ARG A 405 -49.01 11.31 22.48
CA ARG A 405 -49.69 12.62 22.42
C ARG A 405 -48.89 13.68 21.63
N LEU A 406 -47.73 13.33 21.08
CA LEU A 406 -46.89 14.26 20.33
C LEU A 406 -47.31 14.33 18.85
N GLY A 407 -47.45 15.54 18.32
CA GLY A 407 -47.72 15.74 16.90
C GLY A 407 -46.56 15.28 16.01
N PRO A 408 -46.80 15.00 14.71
CA PRO A 408 -45.77 14.55 13.77
C PRO A 408 -44.55 15.48 13.72
N ASN A 409 -44.78 16.80 13.69
CA ASN A 409 -43.73 17.81 13.66
C ASN A 409 -42.86 17.79 14.93
N THR A 410 -43.46 17.58 16.10
CA THR A 410 -42.73 17.49 17.38
C THR A 410 -41.91 16.21 17.46
N THR A 411 -42.46 15.09 16.97
CA THR A 411 -41.74 13.81 16.87
C THR A 411 -40.55 13.92 15.90
N LEU A 412 -40.72 14.61 14.77
CA LEU A 412 -39.65 14.90 13.81
C LEU A 412 -38.57 15.81 14.42
N ALA A 413 -38.97 16.88 15.13
CA ALA A 413 -38.05 17.77 15.81
C ALA A 413 -37.22 17.04 16.89
N LEU A 414 -37.84 16.15 17.67
CA LEU A 414 -37.13 15.31 18.64
C LEU A 414 -36.14 14.35 17.96
N ALA A 415 -36.52 13.72 16.85
CA ALA A 415 -35.61 12.87 16.06
C ALA A 415 -34.42 13.68 15.50
N TYR A 416 -34.67 14.91 15.03
CA TYR A 416 -33.64 15.83 14.55
C TYR A 416 -32.68 16.25 15.66
N VAL A 417 -33.20 16.71 16.81
CA VAL A 417 -32.37 17.09 17.97
C VAL A 417 -31.55 15.91 18.47
N ASN A 418 -32.11 14.70 18.49
CA ASN A 418 -31.41 13.47 18.86
C ASN A 418 -30.26 13.14 17.90
N ALA A 419 -30.47 13.24 16.59
CA ALA A 419 -29.42 13.04 15.59
C ALA A 419 -28.33 14.12 15.65
N LEU A 420 -28.73 15.38 15.84
CA LEU A 420 -27.82 16.51 15.99
C LEU A 420 -26.96 16.37 17.26
N ALA A 421 -27.55 15.97 18.39
CA ALA A 421 -26.84 15.75 19.65
C ALA A 421 -25.78 14.66 19.51
N TRP A 422 -26.11 13.52 18.90
CA TRP A 422 -25.11 12.46 18.64
C TRP A 422 -24.04 12.90 17.64
N ARG A 423 -24.39 13.63 16.58
CA ARG A 423 -23.39 14.16 15.65
C ARG A 423 -22.43 15.15 16.30
N ALA A 424 -22.95 16.04 17.15
CA ALA A 424 -22.16 17.01 17.92
C ALA A 424 -21.27 16.33 18.96
N PHE A 425 -21.78 15.32 19.67
CA PHE A 425 -20.98 14.53 20.61
C PHE A 425 -19.89 13.73 19.90
N HIS A 426 -20.22 13.01 18.81
CA HIS A 426 -19.28 12.19 18.07
C HIS A 426 -18.15 13.01 17.42
N SER A 427 -18.48 14.21 16.88
CA SER A 427 -17.49 15.04 16.17
C SER A 427 -16.75 15.98 17.11
N GLY A 428 -17.48 16.74 17.93
CA GLY A 428 -16.91 17.76 18.83
C GLY A 428 -16.59 17.22 20.22
N GLY A 429 -17.51 16.47 20.84
CA GLY A 429 -17.32 15.91 22.18
C GLY A 429 -16.11 14.97 22.27
N LEU A 430 -16.04 13.98 21.38
CA LEU A 430 -14.91 13.06 21.28
C LEU A 430 -13.62 13.79 20.86
N GLY A 431 -13.69 14.76 19.94
CA GLY A 431 -12.55 15.61 19.56
C GLY A 431 -11.97 16.42 20.73
N LEU A 432 -12.82 16.92 21.64
CA LEU A 432 -12.38 17.61 22.86
C LEU A 432 -11.72 16.65 23.86
N ILE A 433 -12.19 15.40 23.95
CA ILE A 433 -11.54 14.36 24.77
C ILE A 433 -10.17 14.02 24.20
N LEU A 434 -10.06 13.78 22.88
CA LEU A 434 -8.78 13.54 22.20
C LEU A 434 -7.81 14.72 22.35
N SER A 435 -8.28 15.95 22.22
CA SER A 435 -7.46 17.16 22.42
C SER A 435 -6.88 17.22 23.85
N LYS A 436 -7.71 17.01 24.88
CA LYS A 436 -7.24 16.94 26.28
C LYS A 436 -6.33 15.74 26.54
N GLN A 437 -6.57 14.61 25.88
CA GLN A 437 -5.73 13.41 25.95
C GLN A 437 -4.36 13.64 25.30
N SER A 438 -4.29 14.32 24.15
CA SER A 438 -3.03 14.73 23.52
C SER A 438 -2.22 15.68 24.42
N GLN A 439 -2.84 16.78 24.85
CA GLN A 439 -2.15 17.84 25.60
C GLN A 439 -1.75 17.44 27.03
N SER A 440 -2.56 16.61 27.70
CA SER A 440 -2.42 16.38 29.14
C SER A 440 -2.64 14.94 29.59
N LYS A 441 -2.79 13.99 28.64
CA LYS A 441 -3.11 12.57 28.91
C LYS A 441 -4.30 12.42 29.88
N TRP A 442 -5.28 13.32 29.75
CA TRP A 442 -6.35 13.55 30.73
C TRP A 442 -7.15 12.28 31.06
N MET A 443 -7.51 11.48 30.06
CA MET A 443 -8.32 10.27 30.25
C MET A 443 -7.49 9.18 30.96
N VAL A 444 -6.22 9.02 30.61
CA VAL A 444 -5.30 8.08 31.29
C VAL A 444 -5.04 8.52 32.74
N ARG A 445 -4.82 9.81 32.98
CA ARG A 445 -4.66 10.38 34.34
C ARG A 445 -5.92 10.20 35.19
N HIS A 446 -7.11 10.30 34.59
CA HIS A 446 -8.37 10.01 35.25
C HIS A 446 -8.44 8.54 35.68
N PHE A 447 -8.12 7.59 34.79
CA PHE A 447 -8.08 6.17 35.13
C PHE A 447 -7.07 5.87 36.25
N LEU A 448 -5.84 6.38 36.17
CA LEU A 448 -4.80 6.24 37.21
C LEU A 448 -5.21 6.82 38.57
N LYS A 449 -6.09 7.84 38.60
CA LYS A 449 -6.59 8.45 39.83
C LYS A 449 -7.77 7.67 40.44
N HIS A 450 -8.58 7.03 39.60
CA HIS A 450 -9.84 6.41 40.03
C HIS A 450 -9.77 4.90 40.21
N TYR A 451 -8.80 4.21 39.60
CA TYR A 451 -8.59 2.77 39.62
C TYR A 451 -7.14 2.38 39.97
N SER A 452 -6.94 1.16 40.46
CA SER A 452 -5.61 0.63 40.81
C SER A 452 -5.05 -0.25 39.69
N PHE A 453 -3.78 -0.04 39.32
CA PHE A 453 -3.07 -0.76 38.27
C PHE A 453 -1.69 -1.19 38.75
N ASN A 454 -1.16 -2.30 38.23
CA ASN A 454 0.20 -2.76 38.58
C ASN A 454 1.27 -2.04 37.78
N SER A 455 0.94 -1.65 36.53
CA SER A 455 1.79 -0.89 35.63
C SER A 455 1.04 0.31 35.06
N SER A 456 1.75 1.39 34.74
CA SER A 456 1.24 2.51 33.95
C SER A 456 0.78 2.07 32.55
N ALA A 457 1.37 1.01 31.99
CA ALA A 457 0.94 0.44 30.72
C ALA A 457 -0.48 -0.16 30.81
N ASP A 458 -0.78 -0.94 31.87
CA ASP A 458 -2.10 -1.53 32.10
C ASP A 458 -3.21 -0.45 32.09
N ALA A 459 -2.92 0.70 32.71
CA ALA A 459 -3.83 1.84 32.76
C ALA A 459 -4.08 2.44 31.36
N VAL A 460 -3.05 2.56 30.53
CA VAL A 460 -3.17 3.05 29.14
C VAL A 460 -4.03 2.09 28.31
N TYR A 461 -3.78 0.79 28.41
CA TYR A 461 -4.54 -0.24 27.67
C TYR A 461 -6.03 -0.27 28.09
N GLU A 462 -6.34 -0.29 29.39
CA GLU A 462 -7.72 -0.23 29.91
C GLU A 462 -8.44 1.09 29.53
N THR A 463 -7.71 2.22 29.54
CA THR A 463 -8.24 3.51 29.07
C THR A 463 -8.59 3.45 27.59
N PHE A 464 -7.71 2.88 26.76
CA PHE A 464 -7.95 2.74 25.32
C PHE A 464 -9.10 1.75 25.02
N ASP A 465 -9.24 0.67 25.80
CA ASP A 465 -10.39 -0.24 25.72
C ASP A 465 -11.72 0.49 26.00
N SER A 466 -11.76 1.31 27.06
CA SER A 466 -12.93 2.16 27.34
C SER A 466 -13.18 3.20 26.23
N TRP A 467 -12.13 3.82 25.69
CA TRP A 467 -12.24 4.75 24.56
C TRP A 467 -12.87 4.10 23.33
N LYS A 468 -12.42 2.90 22.94
CA LYS A 468 -12.98 2.14 21.80
C LYS A 468 -14.49 1.89 21.99
N ILE A 469 -14.92 1.56 23.20
CA ILE A 469 -16.33 1.33 23.52
C ILE A 469 -17.15 2.64 23.38
N ILE A 470 -16.66 3.75 23.93
CA ILE A 470 -17.33 5.07 23.86
C ILE A 470 -17.43 5.54 22.40
N TYR A 471 -16.32 5.48 21.65
CA TYR A 471 -16.27 5.88 20.25
C TYR A 471 -17.24 5.05 19.38
N ASN A 472 -17.20 3.72 19.49
CA ASN A 472 -18.09 2.85 18.71
C ASN A 472 -19.56 3.03 19.10
N THR A 473 -19.87 3.18 20.38
CA THR A 473 -21.24 3.47 20.85
C THR A 473 -21.74 4.79 20.26
N SER A 474 -20.92 5.84 20.28
CA SER A 474 -21.24 7.13 19.69
C SER A 474 -21.41 7.09 18.17
N LEU A 475 -20.60 6.32 17.46
CA LEU A 475 -20.70 6.12 16.02
C LEU A 475 -22.00 5.39 15.64
N VAL A 476 -22.31 4.29 16.33
CA VAL A 476 -23.55 3.52 16.13
C VAL A 476 -24.78 4.36 16.44
N MET A 477 -24.78 5.11 17.55
CA MET A 477 -25.88 5.99 17.91
C MET A 477 -26.07 7.14 16.90
N THR A 478 -24.98 7.64 16.30
CA THR A 478 -25.06 8.59 15.17
C THR A 478 -25.79 7.95 13.98
N TYR A 479 -25.38 6.75 13.53
CA TYR A 479 -26.06 6.09 12.41
C TYR A 479 -27.52 5.74 12.69
N ILE A 480 -27.85 5.21 13.87
CA ILE A 480 -29.23 4.87 14.26
C ILE A 480 -30.10 6.13 14.32
N SER A 481 -29.62 7.20 14.93
CA SER A 481 -30.39 8.46 15.05
C SER A 481 -30.62 9.13 13.69
N TYR A 482 -29.62 9.17 12.81
CA TYR A 482 -29.80 9.62 11.42
C TYR A 482 -30.75 8.71 10.64
N GLY A 483 -30.67 7.38 10.80
CA GLY A 483 -31.57 6.43 10.16
C GLY A 483 -33.03 6.65 10.56
N ILE A 484 -33.31 6.85 11.85
CA ILE A 484 -34.64 7.19 12.37
C ILE A 484 -35.13 8.53 11.81
N LEU A 485 -34.26 9.55 11.77
CA LEU A 485 -34.60 10.86 11.18
C LEU A 485 -34.94 10.73 9.69
N CYS A 486 -34.10 10.03 8.91
CA CYS A 486 -34.33 9.79 7.49
C CYS A 486 -35.66 9.05 7.26
N TRP A 487 -35.95 8.01 8.05
CA TRP A 487 -37.21 7.28 8.00
C TRP A 487 -38.42 8.18 8.29
N LYS A 488 -38.32 9.07 9.30
CA LYS A 488 -39.38 10.06 9.60
C LYS A 488 -39.53 11.12 8.50
N CYS A 489 -38.46 11.45 7.78
CA CYS A 489 -38.49 12.37 6.64
C CYS A 489 -38.98 11.73 5.32
N TYR A 490 -39.14 10.40 5.24
CA TYR A 490 -39.28 9.67 3.97
C TYR A 490 -40.66 9.78 3.26
N VAL A 491 -41.50 10.76 3.64
CA VAL A 491 -42.79 11.10 2.99
C VAL A 491 -43.88 10.01 3.19
N PRO A 492 -45.20 10.34 3.26
CA PRO A 492 -46.17 9.43 3.87
C PRO A 492 -46.57 8.24 3.00
N LEU A 493 -47.04 7.19 3.67
CA LEU A 493 -47.36 5.83 3.18
C LEU A 493 -48.59 5.76 2.22
N GLY A 494 -48.65 6.60 1.18
CA GLY A 494 -49.86 6.76 0.36
C GLY A 494 -49.68 7.10 -1.13
N SER A 495 -48.47 7.09 -1.68
CA SER A 495 -48.23 7.28 -3.13
C SER A 495 -47.42 6.13 -3.74
N ASP A 496 -47.70 5.82 -5.02
CA ASP A 496 -47.14 4.67 -5.73
C ASP A 496 -45.60 4.65 -5.78
N TRP A 497 -44.96 3.91 -4.87
CA TRP A 497 -43.49 3.77 -4.77
C TRP A 497 -42.78 3.32 -6.06
N HIS A 498 -43.52 2.75 -7.01
CA HIS A 498 -42.99 2.23 -8.28
C HIS A 498 -42.93 3.27 -9.41
N VAL A 499 -43.37 4.52 -9.20
CA VAL A 499 -43.59 5.49 -10.28
C VAL A 499 -42.78 6.78 -10.10
N GLY A 500 -42.25 7.31 -11.22
CA GLY A 500 -41.78 8.69 -11.31
C GLY A 500 -40.57 9.04 -10.45
N THR A 501 -40.69 10.07 -9.62
CA THR A 501 -39.61 10.60 -8.77
C THR A 501 -39.21 9.67 -7.65
N ASP A 502 -40.13 8.87 -7.13
CA ASP A 502 -39.89 8.12 -5.91
C ASP A 502 -39.02 6.90 -6.19
N LEU A 503 -39.19 6.23 -7.34
CA LEU A 503 -38.24 5.22 -7.81
C LEU A 503 -36.82 5.80 -7.99
N LEU A 504 -36.69 7.03 -8.50
CA LEU A 504 -35.38 7.70 -8.62
C LEU A 504 -34.77 8.02 -7.25
N ARG A 505 -35.59 8.45 -6.27
CA ARG A 505 -35.15 8.67 -4.87
C ARG A 505 -34.68 7.37 -4.22
N HIS A 506 -35.41 6.27 -4.41
CA HIS A 506 -34.98 4.94 -3.94
C HIS A 506 -33.62 4.55 -4.54
N VAL A 507 -33.48 4.61 -5.87
CA VAL A 507 -32.24 4.20 -6.57
C VAL A 507 -31.06 5.08 -6.16
N LEU A 508 -31.19 6.41 -6.18
CA LEU A 508 -30.12 7.31 -5.76
C LEU A 508 -29.81 7.18 -4.27
N GLY A 509 -30.81 7.05 -3.40
CA GLY A 509 -30.63 6.85 -1.97
C GLY A 509 -29.87 5.57 -1.64
N VAL A 510 -30.27 4.45 -2.24
CA VAL A 510 -29.58 3.16 -2.09
C VAL A 510 -28.15 3.23 -2.64
N LEU A 511 -27.93 3.87 -3.80
CA LEU A 511 -26.59 4.07 -4.36
C LEU A 511 -25.70 4.94 -3.45
N LEU A 512 -26.22 6.00 -2.86
CA LEU A 512 -25.48 6.86 -1.94
C LEU A 512 -25.18 6.16 -0.61
N ILE A 513 -26.11 5.35 -0.08
CA ILE A 513 -25.86 4.50 1.09
C ILE A 513 -24.79 3.45 0.77
N ALA A 514 -24.88 2.78 -0.37
CA ALA A 514 -23.88 1.80 -0.81
C ALA A 514 -22.50 2.44 -1.03
N LEU A 515 -22.46 3.65 -1.61
CA LEU A 515 -21.23 4.44 -1.77
C LEU A 515 -20.62 4.82 -0.42
N HIS A 516 -21.44 5.23 0.56
CA HIS A 516 -20.99 5.55 1.92
C HIS A 516 -20.45 4.31 2.64
N VAL A 517 -21.15 3.18 2.57
CA VAL A 517 -20.68 1.90 3.14
C VAL A 517 -19.37 1.46 2.49
N TRP A 518 -19.25 1.57 1.16
CA TRP A 518 -18.01 1.27 0.45
C TRP A 518 -16.87 2.20 0.87
N ALA A 519 -17.09 3.51 0.88
CA ALA A 519 -16.07 4.49 1.29
C ALA A 519 -15.64 4.30 2.76
N ALA A 520 -16.56 3.98 3.67
CA ALA A 520 -16.25 3.67 5.06
C ALA A 520 -15.48 2.35 5.20
N HIS A 521 -15.85 1.31 4.44
CA HIS A 521 -15.15 0.03 4.42
C HIS A 521 -13.72 0.15 3.89
N ASP A 522 -13.53 0.89 2.79
CA ASP A 522 -12.20 1.15 2.23
C ASP A 522 -11.36 2.02 3.17
N SER A 523 -11.95 3.05 3.80
CA SER A 523 -11.26 3.85 4.83
C SER A 523 -10.81 3.00 6.02
N TYR A 524 -11.66 2.08 6.51
CA TYR A 524 -11.30 1.13 7.56
C TYR A 524 -10.21 0.14 7.12
N ASN A 525 -10.26 -0.34 5.87
CA ASN A 525 -9.25 -1.23 5.30
C ASN A 525 -7.87 -0.58 5.18
N VAL A 526 -7.82 0.73 4.94
CA VAL A 526 -6.59 1.53 4.80
C VAL A 526 -6.02 1.96 6.16
N LEU A 527 -6.86 2.51 7.05
CA LEU A 527 -6.43 2.96 8.39
C LEU A 527 -6.18 1.80 9.37
N GLY A 528 -6.79 0.64 9.12
CA GLY A 528 -6.83 -0.47 10.05
C GLY A 528 -7.60 -0.14 11.35
N PRO A 529 -7.72 -1.11 12.26
CA PRO A 529 -8.40 -0.89 13.54
C PRO A 529 -7.70 0.15 14.42
N PHE A 530 -6.38 0.30 14.30
CA PHE A 530 -5.61 1.26 15.10
C PHE A 530 -5.90 2.72 14.70
N GLY A 531 -5.78 3.04 13.41
CA GLY A 531 -6.06 4.39 12.90
C GLY A 531 -7.54 4.76 12.96
N TRP A 532 -8.45 3.80 12.69
CA TRP A 532 -9.90 4.03 12.76
C TRP A 532 -10.40 4.41 14.17
N LEU A 533 -9.67 4.00 15.21
CA LEU A 533 -10.02 4.21 16.62
C LEU A 533 -9.16 5.28 17.30
N TYR A 534 -8.33 6.03 16.55
CA TYR A 534 -7.41 7.05 17.07
C TYR A 534 -6.47 6.52 18.18
N GLY A 535 -5.89 5.33 17.95
CA GLY A 535 -5.01 4.67 18.90
C GLY A 535 -3.70 5.43 19.19
N ASP A 536 -3.27 6.28 18.26
CA ASP A 536 -2.12 7.19 18.33
C ASP A 536 -2.20 8.19 19.50
N PHE A 537 -3.40 8.55 19.96
CA PHE A 537 -3.55 9.41 21.14
C PHE A 537 -3.24 8.70 22.48
N PHE A 538 -3.15 7.37 22.46
CA PHE A 538 -3.03 6.51 23.65
C PHE A 538 -1.76 5.65 23.64
N ILE A 539 -1.45 4.99 22.52
CA ILE A 539 -0.41 3.95 22.42
C ILE A 539 0.60 4.36 21.34
N ASP A 540 1.77 4.81 21.78
CA ASP A 540 2.87 5.19 20.87
C ASP A 540 3.60 3.95 20.29
N GLU A 541 3.35 2.75 20.85
CA GLU A 541 4.06 1.49 20.55
C GLU A 541 3.65 0.82 19.22
N PHE A 542 2.57 1.28 18.57
CA PHE A 542 2.08 0.70 17.33
C PHE A 542 2.84 1.28 16.12
N PRO A 543 3.36 0.47 15.18
CA PRO A 543 4.12 0.99 14.05
C PRO A 543 3.23 1.87 13.16
N HIS A 544 3.64 3.12 12.96
CA HIS A 544 2.91 4.14 12.19
C HIS A 544 3.03 3.91 10.67
N GLN A 545 2.64 2.74 10.19
CA GLN A 545 2.56 2.43 8.77
C GLN A 545 1.18 2.84 8.22
N LEU A 546 1.02 4.14 7.94
CA LEU A 546 -0.07 4.64 7.11
C LEU A 546 0.12 4.14 5.67
N HIS A 547 -0.44 2.97 5.39
CA HIS A 547 -0.44 2.38 4.05
C HIS A 547 -1.14 3.32 3.06
N SER A 548 -0.36 4.05 2.27
CA SER A 548 -0.84 5.09 1.35
C SER A 548 -1.43 4.49 0.07
N VAL A 549 -2.57 3.80 0.21
CA VAL A 549 -3.37 3.24 -0.89
C VAL A 549 -4.66 4.04 -1.10
N GLY A 550 -5.06 4.16 -2.37
CA GLY A 550 -6.28 4.85 -2.77
C GLY A 550 -6.15 6.38 -2.89
N ILE A 551 -7.30 7.06 -2.90
CA ILE A 551 -7.41 8.45 -3.37
C ILE A 551 -6.72 9.50 -2.45
N PHE A 552 -6.48 9.14 -1.19
CA PHE A 552 -5.79 9.99 -0.21
C PHE A 552 -4.33 10.30 -0.60
N ARG A 553 -3.69 9.50 -1.46
CA ARG A 553 -2.35 9.79 -2.02
C ARG A 553 -2.31 11.14 -2.77
N PHE A 554 -3.42 11.54 -3.37
CA PHE A 554 -3.51 12.74 -4.23
C PHE A 554 -3.86 14.02 -3.46
N LEU A 555 -4.61 13.91 -2.35
CA LEU A 555 -4.97 15.06 -1.52
C LEU A 555 -3.78 15.68 -0.79
N ASN A 556 -2.78 14.87 -0.43
CA ASN A 556 -1.58 15.31 0.30
C ASN A 556 -0.40 15.68 -0.63
N SER A 557 -0.55 15.60 -1.96
CA SER A 557 0.56 15.87 -2.91
C SER A 557 0.04 16.28 -4.31
N PRO A 558 -0.64 17.43 -4.45
CA PRO A 558 -1.20 17.88 -5.74
C PRO A 558 -0.14 18.14 -6.83
N GLU A 559 1.11 18.41 -6.42
CA GLU A 559 2.23 18.78 -7.29
C GLU A 559 2.76 17.62 -8.16
N ARG A 560 2.49 16.36 -7.80
CA ARG A 560 2.91 15.18 -8.59
C ARG A 560 2.31 15.13 -10.01
N SER A 561 1.30 15.96 -10.28
CA SER A 561 0.60 16.05 -11.56
C SER A 561 1.33 16.91 -12.62
N VAL A 562 2.34 17.69 -12.21
CA VAL A 562 3.01 18.69 -13.06
C VAL A 562 4.52 18.43 -13.06
N GLY A 563 4.96 17.48 -13.87
CA GLY A 563 6.39 17.21 -14.09
C GLY A 563 6.87 17.81 -15.41
N GLU A 564 8.07 18.40 -15.41
CA GLU A 564 8.80 18.70 -16.65
C GLU A 564 9.06 17.42 -17.46
N ASP A 565 9.03 17.56 -18.78
CA ASP A 565 9.16 16.46 -19.72
C ASP A 565 10.64 16.04 -19.86
N VAL A 566 10.94 14.81 -19.46
CA VAL A 566 12.31 14.24 -19.38
C VAL A 566 13.06 14.33 -20.72
N SER A 567 12.32 14.36 -21.83
CA SER A 567 12.86 14.54 -23.19
C SER A 567 13.67 15.83 -23.38
N THR A 568 13.57 16.79 -22.45
CA THR A 568 14.31 18.07 -22.46
C THR A 568 15.65 18.04 -21.70
N ILE A 569 15.95 16.97 -20.96
CA ILE A 569 17.15 16.87 -20.11
C ILE A 569 18.30 16.24 -20.90
N ASP A 570 19.46 16.93 -20.94
CA ASP A 570 20.68 16.37 -21.52
C ASP A 570 21.30 15.30 -20.60
N THR A 571 21.03 14.04 -20.91
CA THR A 571 21.54 12.87 -20.17
C THR A 571 23.04 12.68 -20.32
N SER A 572 23.71 13.31 -21.31
CA SER A 572 25.17 13.18 -21.48
C SER A 572 25.98 13.81 -20.36
N LEU A 573 25.36 14.72 -19.59
CA LEU A 573 25.95 15.39 -18.42
C LEU A 573 25.91 14.53 -17.14
N TYR A 574 25.24 13.36 -17.18
CA TYR A 574 25.09 12.45 -16.04
C TYR A 574 25.92 11.18 -16.23
N SER A 575 26.63 10.74 -15.21
CA SER A 575 27.38 9.47 -15.25
C SER A 575 27.45 8.76 -13.91
N LEU A 576 27.49 7.42 -13.93
CA LEU A 576 27.70 6.56 -12.76
C LEU A 576 28.91 5.64 -12.95
N GLU A 577 29.82 5.65 -11.98
CA GLU A 577 30.98 4.77 -11.93
C GLU A 577 31.04 4.01 -10.60
N VAL A 578 30.93 2.67 -10.67
CA VAL A 578 31.12 1.79 -9.51
C VAL A 578 32.60 1.66 -9.25
N GLN A 579 33.03 2.08 -8.05
CA GLN A 579 34.41 1.91 -7.59
C GLN A 579 34.70 0.41 -7.38
N PRO A 580 35.95 -0.05 -7.57
CA PRO A 580 36.28 -1.47 -7.40
C PRO A 580 36.07 -1.95 -5.95
N SER A 581 35.79 -3.24 -5.80
CA SER A 581 35.74 -3.95 -4.52
C SER A 581 37.11 -3.96 -3.83
N ALA A 582 37.16 -4.42 -2.57
CA ALA A 582 38.43 -4.62 -1.86
C ALA A 582 39.39 -5.58 -2.59
N ALA A 583 38.85 -6.45 -3.47
CA ALA A 583 39.61 -7.35 -4.33
C ALA A 583 40.01 -6.75 -5.69
N GLY A 584 39.80 -5.44 -5.92
CA GLY A 584 40.21 -4.72 -7.13
C GLY A 584 39.37 -5.00 -8.37
N ASN A 585 38.17 -5.60 -8.23
CA ASN A 585 37.31 -5.99 -9.35
C ASN A 585 35.86 -5.49 -9.16
N ARG A 586 34.93 -5.83 -10.07
CA ARG A 586 33.50 -5.46 -9.98
C ARG A 586 32.63 -6.56 -9.36
N ARG A 587 33.22 -7.35 -8.47
CA ARG A 587 32.61 -8.50 -7.79
C ARG A 587 32.73 -8.29 -6.29
N PHE A 588 31.58 -8.18 -5.63
CA PHE A 588 31.45 -7.78 -4.24
C PHE A 588 30.92 -8.95 -3.42
N TYR A 589 31.49 -9.17 -2.24
CA TYR A 589 30.97 -10.16 -1.31
C TYR A 589 29.61 -9.71 -0.75
N LEU A 590 28.75 -10.65 -0.38
CA LEU A 590 27.43 -10.38 0.19
C LEU A 590 27.55 -9.51 1.46
N GLY A 591 27.12 -8.25 1.37
CA GLY A 591 27.22 -7.26 2.46
C GLY A 591 28.46 -6.35 2.39
N GLU A 592 29.34 -6.52 1.41
CA GLU A 592 30.44 -5.59 1.15
C GLU A 592 29.90 -4.21 0.71
N PRO A 593 30.37 -3.09 1.30
CA PRO A 593 29.92 -1.75 0.90
C PRO A 593 30.25 -1.43 -0.56
N ILE A 594 29.27 -0.92 -1.30
CA ILE A 594 29.43 -0.54 -2.72
C ILE A 594 29.49 0.98 -2.81
N SER A 595 30.64 1.50 -3.22
CA SER A 595 30.87 2.93 -3.42
C SER A 595 30.65 3.32 -4.89
N VAL A 596 29.83 4.35 -5.12
CA VAL A 596 29.42 4.77 -6.46
C VAL A 596 29.74 6.25 -6.64
N LYS A 597 30.67 6.55 -7.55
CA LYS A 597 30.96 7.93 -7.96
C LYS A 597 29.92 8.37 -8.99
N TRP A 598 29.35 9.55 -8.80
CA TRP A 598 28.37 10.13 -9.70
C TRP A 598 28.79 11.53 -10.16
N ARG A 599 28.29 11.94 -11.32
CA ARG A 599 28.46 13.27 -11.92
C ARG A 599 27.11 13.72 -12.47
N ALA A 600 26.80 15.00 -12.29
CA ALA A 600 25.57 15.63 -12.73
C ALA A 600 25.78 17.16 -12.96
N PRO A 601 24.91 17.86 -13.69
CA PRO A 601 24.89 19.33 -13.73
C PRO A 601 24.75 19.94 -12.32
N SER A 602 25.31 21.12 -12.08
CA SER A 602 25.10 21.86 -10.82
C SER A 602 23.64 22.30 -10.59
N THR A 603 22.77 22.13 -11.60
CA THR A 603 21.34 22.44 -11.59
C THR A 603 20.47 21.17 -11.56
N HIS A 604 21.03 20.00 -11.24
CA HIS A 604 20.27 18.76 -11.05
C HIS A 604 19.24 18.89 -9.90
N SER A 605 18.18 18.08 -9.89
CA SER A 605 17.18 18.18 -8.83
C SER A 605 17.76 17.61 -7.54
N ARG A 606 17.60 18.32 -6.41
CA ARG A 606 17.99 17.77 -5.09
C ARG A 606 17.16 16.55 -4.68
N ARG A 607 16.06 16.28 -5.40
CA ARG A 607 15.25 15.07 -5.30
C ARG A 607 15.77 13.93 -6.20
N ASP A 608 16.91 14.09 -6.86
CA ASP A 608 17.56 13.01 -7.60
C ASP A 608 18.08 11.93 -6.63
N TRP A 609 18.10 10.68 -7.10
CA TRP A 609 18.43 9.51 -6.28
C TRP A 609 19.10 8.40 -7.10
N ILE A 610 19.79 7.48 -6.44
CA ILE A 610 20.53 6.39 -7.09
C ILE A 610 20.03 5.05 -6.53
N GLY A 611 19.66 4.11 -7.41
CA GLY A 611 19.09 2.81 -7.04
C GLY A 611 19.87 1.62 -7.60
N ILE A 612 19.88 0.50 -6.85
CA ILE A 612 20.52 -0.77 -7.24
C ILE A 612 19.45 -1.79 -7.67
N TYR A 613 19.62 -2.42 -8.83
CA TYR A 613 18.62 -3.29 -9.46
C TYR A 613 19.20 -4.63 -9.90
N LEU A 614 18.51 -5.73 -9.59
CA LEU A 614 18.89 -7.08 -10.04
C LEU A 614 18.53 -7.26 -11.53
N VAL A 615 19.51 -7.51 -12.38
CA VAL A 615 19.36 -7.52 -13.85
C VAL A 615 18.37 -8.59 -14.34
N SER A 616 18.24 -9.73 -13.64
CA SER A 616 17.24 -10.74 -13.99
C SER A 616 15.80 -10.23 -13.84
N ARG A 617 15.54 -9.27 -12.94
CA ARG A 617 14.23 -8.62 -12.78
C ARG A 617 13.98 -7.51 -13.81
N LEU A 618 15.02 -7.03 -14.50
CA LEU A 618 14.95 -6.09 -15.63
C LEU A 618 14.74 -6.79 -16.98
N GLY A 619 14.20 -8.03 -16.99
CA GLY A 619 14.09 -8.83 -18.22
C GLY A 619 15.40 -9.44 -18.71
N GLY A 620 16.40 -9.55 -17.82
CA GLY A 620 17.73 -10.07 -18.15
C GLY A 620 18.58 -9.10 -18.98
N PRO A 621 19.74 -9.55 -19.50
CA PRO A 621 20.68 -8.67 -20.21
C PRO A 621 20.07 -7.91 -21.38
N ARG A 622 19.16 -8.53 -22.13
CA ARG A 622 18.49 -7.89 -23.28
C ARG A 622 17.35 -6.93 -22.89
N GLY A 623 16.70 -7.16 -21.74
CA GLY A 623 15.66 -6.26 -21.23
C GLY A 623 16.25 -4.99 -20.62
N ALA A 624 17.38 -5.12 -19.91
CA ALA A 624 18.09 -4.00 -19.30
C ALA A 624 18.63 -2.97 -20.32
N ASP A 625 18.89 -3.40 -21.56
CA ASP A 625 19.50 -2.59 -22.63
C ASP A 625 18.51 -2.08 -23.71
N GLY A 626 17.20 -2.31 -23.56
CA GLY A 626 16.14 -1.82 -24.46
C GLY A 626 15.51 -0.48 -24.01
N GLU A 627 14.29 -0.16 -24.48
CA GLU A 627 13.56 1.07 -24.05
C GLU A 627 13.33 1.15 -22.53
N GLN A 628 13.39 0.02 -21.81
CA GLN A 628 13.37 -0.06 -20.34
C GLN A 628 14.63 0.55 -19.68
N ALA A 629 15.62 0.99 -20.47
CA ALA A 629 16.76 1.75 -20.00
C ALA A 629 16.42 3.20 -19.62
N LEU A 630 15.33 3.77 -20.13
CA LEU A 630 14.95 5.18 -19.88
C LEU A 630 14.07 5.38 -18.65
N VAL A 631 13.32 4.36 -18.22
CA VAL A 631 12.46 4.41 -17.02
C VAL A 631 12.49 3.06 -16.31
N THR A 632 12.85 3.04 -15.03
CA THR A 632 12.88 1.80 -14.24
C THR A 632 11.49 1.46 -13.69
N ARG A 633 10.85 0.42 -14.23
CA ARG A 633 9.49 -0.01 -13.85
C ARG A 633 9.45 -1.00 -12.67
N ILE A 634 10.60 -1.31 -12.06
CA ILE A 634 10.71 -2.20 -10.89
C ILE A 634 11.15 -1.41 -9.65
N SER A 635 10.61 -1.73 -8.49
CA SER A 635 11.06 -1.11 -7.24
C SER A 635 12.52 -1.48 -6.93
N SER A 636 13.28 -0.52 -6.39
CA SER A 636 14.60 -0.78 -5.80
C SER A 636 14.52 -1.57 -4.49
N HIS A 637 13.33 -1.84 -3.94
CA HIS A 637 13.12 -2.56 -2.67
C HIS A 637 13.91 -1.92 -1.50
N GLY A 638 13.93 -0.58 -1.44
CA GLY A 638 14.68 0.19 -0.45
C GLY A 638 16.19 0.28 -0.71
N LYS A 639 16.70 -0.29 -1.81
CA LYS A 639 18.13 -0.31 -2.19
C LYS A 639 18.49 0.93 -2.98
N TRP A 640 18.30 2.09 -2.35
CA TRP A 640 18.47 3.40 -2.95
C TRP A 640 19.02 4.45 -1.95
N VAL A 641 19.78 5.42 -2.44
CA VAL A 641 20.33 6.55 -1.67
C VAL A 641 20.03 7.84 -2.43
N GLY A 642 19.66 8.91 -1.72
CA GLY A 642 19.45 10.23 -2.32
C GLY A 642 20.77 10.88 -2.72
N VAL A 643 20.79 11.65 -3.82
CA VAL A 643 22.00 12.38 -4.24
C VAL A 643 22.34 13.49 -3.24
N ALA A 644 21.31 14.15 -2.71
CA ALA A 644 21.35 15.07 -1.58
C ALA A 644 21.04 14.34 -0.26
N GLU A 645 21.85 13.34 0.13
CA GLU A 645 21.55 12.41 1.24
C GLU A 645 21.15 13.12 2.55
N ASP A 646 21.66 14.33 2.80
CA ASP A 646 21.35 15.22 3.93
C ASP A 646 19.89 15.71 3.99
N GLU A 647 19.18 15.74 2.86
CA GLU A 647 17.77 16.20 2.78
C GLU A 647 16.74 15.06 2.77
N TRP A 648 17.16 13.80 2.87
CA TRP A 648 16.26 12.65 2.86
C TRP A 648 16.14 12.01 4.25
N ASP A 649 14.93 12.01 4.81
CA ASP A 649 14.57 11.20 5.97
C ASP A 649 13.69 10.02 5.52
N GLY A 650 14.28 8.83 5.47
CA GLY A 650 13.65 7.63 4.89
C GLY A 650 13.30 7.83 3.41
N ASP A 651 12.00 7.78 3.10
CA ASP A 651 11.46 8.02 1.75
C ASP A 651 10.92 9.46 1.57
N VAL A 652 11.10 10.35 2.57
CA VAL A 652 10.64 11.74 2.54
C VAL A 652 11.81 12.68 2.28
N HIS A 653 11.72 13.47 1.21
CA HIS A 653 12.65 14.58 0.96
C HIS A 653 12.13 15.83 1.67
N ASN A 654 12.88 16.27 2.68
CA ASN A 654 12.48 17.32 3.63
C ASN A 654 12.73 18.75 3.10
N GLY A 655 13.41 18.91 1.97
CA GLY A 655 13.54 20.18 1.25
C GLY A 655 14.17 21.31 2.07
N ALA A 656 15.50 21.27 2.21
CA ALA A 656 16.34 22.35 2.75
C ALA A 656 15.73 23.17 3.92
N LEU A 657 15.42 22.53 5.06
CA LEU A 657 15.21 23.25 6.32
C LEU A 657 16.57 23.78 6.82
N PRO A 658 16.79 25.10 6.92
CA PRO A 658 18.11 25.66 7.25
C PRO A 658 18.37 25.61 8.76
N LEU A 659 18.74 24.42 9.28
CA LEU A 659 19.05 24.20 10.69
C LEU A 659 20.35 23.40 10.90
N THR A 660 21.46 23.87 10.32
CA THR A 660 22.80 23.93 10.96
C THR A 660 23.82 24.55 10.00
N PRO A 661 24.72 25.45 10.44
CA PRO A 661 25.84 25.91 9.63
C PRO A 661 27.04 24.95 9.77
N SER A 662 27.04 23.85 9.00
CA SER A 662 28.24 23.02 8.83
C SER A 662 28.22 22.26 7.49
N ALA A 663 29.41 22.07 6.91
CA ALA A 663 29.70 21.49 5.60
C ALA A 663 29.15 22.26 4.38
N ALA A 664 30.06 22.78 3.56
CA ALA A 664 29.78 23.13 2.16
C ALA A 664 29.36 21.87 1.37
N PRO A 665 28.61 21.99 0.25
CA PRO A 665 28.22 20.83 -0.55
C PRO A 665 29.44 19.98 -0.93
N SER A 666 29.34 18.68 -0.67
CA SER A 666 30.43 17.71 -0.67
C SER A 666 30.86 17.25 -2.08
N GLY A 667 31.01 18.20 -3.01
CA GLY A 667 31.42 17.94 -4.38
C GLY A 667 32.34 19.01 -4.95
N GLU A 668 33.39 18.57 -5.63
CA GLU A 668 34.23 19.45 -6.45
C GLU A 668 33.41 19.98 -7.63
N VAL A 669 33.37 21.31 -7.78
CA VAL A 669 32.68 21.99 -8.88
C VAL A 669 33.69 22.34 -9.97
N GLU A 670 33.70 21.56 -11.05
CA GLU A 670 34.51 21.87 -12.23
C GLU A 670 33.91 23.08 -12.97
N LYS A 671 34.55 24.25 -12.85
CA LYS A 671 34.29 25.42 -13.69
C LYS A 671 35.33 25.54 -14.81
N SER A 672 34.99 25.02 -15.98
CA SER A 672 35.67 25.32 -17.24
C SER A 672 34.88 26.35 -18.05
N LEU A 673 35.58 27.25 -18.74
CA LEU A 673 34.99 28.42 -19.40
C LEU A 673 34.26 28.01 -20.69
N GLY A 674 32.93 27.88 -20.64
CA GLY A 674 32.08 27.58 -21.80
C GLY A 674 31.24 26.30 -21.72
N THR A 675 31.40 25.51 -20.65
CA THR A 675 30.62 24.30 -20.37
C THR A 675 29.70 24.49 -19.16
N PRO A 676 28.56 23.77 -19.07
CA PRO A 676 27.72 23.81 -17.87
C PRO A 676 28.54 23.35 -16.66
N ALA A 677 28.38 24.05 -15.53
CA ALA A 677 29.10 23.68 -14.31
C ALA A 677 28.64 22.29 -13.86
N LEU A 678 29.60 21.37 -13.68
CA LEU A 678 29.34 20.01 -13.25
C LEU A 678 29.67 19.86 -11.77
N GLN A 679 28.85 19.09 -11.07
CA GLN A 679 29.10 18.62 -9.71
C GLN A 679 29.37 17.12 -9.78
N SER A 680 30.30 16.65 -8.94
CA SER A 680 30.50 15.21 -8.72
C SER A 680 30.53 14.90 -7.23
N GLY A 681 30.17 13.67 -6.89
CA GLY A 681 30.14 13.17 -5.51
C GLY A 681 30.20 11.65 -5.48
N THR A 682 30.17 11.08 -4.29
CA THR A 682 30.26 9.63 -4.07
C THR A 682 29.19 9.20 -3.07
N THR A 683 28.33 8.26 -3.46
CA THR A 683 27.33 7.63 -2.58
C THR A 683 27.79 6.25 -2.14
N LEU A 684 27.57 5.91 -0.87
CA LEU A 684 28.00 4.65 -0.27
C LEU A 684 26.80 3.79 0.11
N PHE A 685 26.60 2.69 -0.61
CA PHE A 685 25.62 1.68 -0.23
C PHE A 685 26.20 0.76 0.84
N LYS A 686 25.57 0.73 2.01
CA LYS A 686 25.94 -0.14 3.15
C LYS A 686 24.70 -0.71 3.86
N GLY A 687 24.89 -1.81 4.60
CA GLY A 687 23.88 -2.43 5.45
C GLY A 687 22.51 -2.64 4.78
N ALA A 688 21.48 -1.96 5.29
CA ALA A 688 20.11 -2.09 4.79
C ALA A 688 19.90 -1.57 3.35
N LYS A 689 20.77 -0.67 2.85
CA LYS A 689 20.69 -0.13 1.48
C LYS A 689 21.36 -1.04 0.44
N LEU A 690 22.16 -2.03 0.85
CA LEU A 690 22.69 -3.08 -0.04
C LEU A 690 21.65 -4.17 -0.34
N PRO A 691 21.60 -4.72 -1.56
CA PRO A 691 20.85 -5.95 -1.82
C PRO A 691 21.54 -7.15 -1.14
N TRP A 692 20.75 -7.95 -0.43
CA TRP A 692 21.21 -9.17 0.26
C TRP A 692 20.82 -10.41 -0.54
N GLN A 693 21.11 -10.40 -1.84
CA GLN A 693 20.83 -11.49 -2.77
C GLN A 693 21.99 -11.60 -3.78
N GLU A 694 22.41 -12.82 -4.11
CA GLU A 694 23.41 -13.10 -5.13
C GLU A 694 22.87 -12.85 -6.54
N GLY A 695 23.74 -12.37 -7.43
CA GLY A 695 23.40 -12.14 -8.84
C GLY A 695 24.10 -10.94 -9.46
N ILE A 696 23.67 -10.60 -10.67
CA ILE A 696 24.22 -9.50 -11.46
C ILE A 696 23.33 -8.27 -11.28
N TYR A 697 23.92 -7.16 -10.88
CA TYR A 697 23.26 -5.90 -10.57
C TYR A 697 23.68 -4.76 -11.52
N GLU A 698 22.77 -3.81 -11.69
CA GLU A 698 22.97 -2.56 -12.43
C GLU A 698 22.52 -1.39 -11.53
N ILE A 699 23.31 -0.32 -11.46
CA ILE A 699 22.99 0.88 -10.69
C ILE A 699 22.49 1.96 -11.64
N ARG A 700 21.42 2.66 -11.27
CA ARG A 700 20.75 3.68 -12.10
C ARG A 700 20.59 4.99 -11.33
N TYR A 701 20.87 6.09 -12.02
CA TYR A 701 20.65 7.46 -11.52
C TYR A 701 19.27 7.91 -11.95
N HIS A 702 18.50 8.45 -11.01
CA HIS A 702 17.09 8.74 -11.16
C HIS A 702 16.74 10.20 -10.90
N HIS A 703 15.86 10.73 -11.74
CA HIS A 703 15.48 12.14 -11.68
C HIS A 703 14.29 12.41 -10.74
N ASP A 704 14.39 13.44 -9.92
CA ASP A 704 13.30 14.19 -9.30
C ASP A 704 12.24 13.33 -8.56
N ALA A 705 12.70 12.40 -7.72
CA ALA A 705 11.88 11.39 -7.04
C ALA A 705 10.98 10.53 -7.96
N LYS A 706 11.21 10.58 -9.28
CA LYS A 706 10.58 9.75 -10.31
C LYS A 706 11.53 8.61 -10.70
N HIS A 707 11.06 7.70 -11.56
CA HIS A 707 11.81 6.51 -11.98
C HIS A 707 12.51 6.67 -13.34
N ASN A 708 12.56 7.90 -13.87
CA ASN A 708 13.25 8.23 -15.11
C ASN A 708 14.76 8.07 -14.89
N VAL A 709 15.46 7.44 -15.83
CA VAL A 709 16.88 7.08 -15.72
C VAL A 709 17.71 8.09 -16.51
N LEU A 710 18.61 8.80 -15.83
CA LEU A 710 19.53 9.75 -16.48
C LEU A 710 20.91 9.13 -16.76
N ALA A 711 21.36 8.19 -15.93
CA ALA A 711 22.62 7.46 -16.13
C ALA A 711 22.53 6.02 -15.61
N ARG A 712 23.38 5.14 -16.15
CA ARG A 712 23.51 3.73 -15.77
C ARG A 712 24.97 3.39 -15.51
N SER A 713 25.23 2.52 -14.54
CA SER A 713 26.56 1.99 -14.28
C SER A 713 26.91 0.78 -15.16
N SER A 714 28.19 0.41 -15.20
CA SER A 714 28.57 -0.96 -15.55
C SER A 714 27.94 -1.97 -14.59
N ARG A 715 27.66 -3.18 -15.07
CA ARG A 715 27.18 -4.30 -14.25
C ARG A 715 28.22 -4.72 -13.21
N LEU A 716 27.74 -5.15 -12.05
CA LEU A 716 28.53 -5.71 -10.95
C LEU A 716 27.93 -7.04 -10.51
N GLU A 717 28.74 -7.93 -9.94
CA GLU A 717 28.29 -9.20 -9.36
C GLU A 717 28.30 -9.10 -7.83
N ILE A 718 27.23 -9.58 -7.18
CA ILE A 718 27.23 -9.84 -5.74
C ILE A 718 27.19 -11.35 -5.56
N TYR A 719 28.11 -11.86 -4.74
CA TYR A 719 28.29 -13.30 -4.54
C TYR A 719 28.39 -13.65 -3.05
N VAL A 720 28.11 -14.91 -2.74
CA VAL A 720 28.43 -15.51 -1.45
C VAL A 720 29.34 -16.72 -1.67
N ASP A 721 30.22 -17.01 -0.72
CA ASP A 721 31.01 -18.24 -0.76
C ASP A 721 30.08 -19.44 -0.52
N LYS A 722 30.26 -20.52 -1.28
CA LYS A 722 29.54 -21.80 -1.10
C LYS A 722 30.56 -22.87 -0.69
N PRO A 723 30.38 -23.59 0.42
CA PRO A 723 31.36 -24.57 0.87
C PRO A 723 31.43 -25.74 -0.11
N ALA A 724 32.65 -26.21 -0.41
CA ALA A 724 32.86 -27.38 -1.28
C ALA A 724 32.25 -28.68 -0.72
N ASP A 725 31.97 -28.72 0.59
CA ASP A 725 31.17 -29.74 1.26
C ASP A 725 30.35 -29.04 2.35
N PRO A 726 29.02 -28.90 2.20
CA PRO A 726 28.15 -28.23 3.16
C PRO A 726 27.83 -29.10 4.39
N THR A 727 28.20 -30.38 4.41
CA THR A 727 28.06 -31.27 5.58
C THR A 727 29.28 -31.22 6.50
N SER A 728 30.37 -30.57 6.07
CA SER A 728 31.56 -30.34 6.88
C SER A 728 31.38 -29.11 7.78
N PHE A 729 31.34 -29.34 9.10
CA PHE A 729 31.22 -28.28 10.11
C PHE A 729 32.26 -27.16 9.92
N GLU A 730 33.54 -27.48 9.72
CA GLU A 730 34.61 -26.48 9.60
C GLU A 730 34.39 -25.53 8.42
N LYS A 731 33.98 -26.07 7.25
CA LYS A 731 33.71 -25.27 6.04
C LYS A 731 32.46 -24.42 6.21
N THR A 732 31.39 -24.99 6.77
CA THR A 732 30.14 -24.28 7.04
C THR A 732 30.34 -23.16 8.04
N TYR A 733 31.06 -23.42 9.14
CA TYR A 733 31.43 -22.43 10.15
C TYR A 733 32.25 -21.26 9.58
N ALA A 734 33.27 -21.55 8.74
CA ALA A 734 34.10 -20.51 8.12
C ALA A 734 33.32 -19.62 7.13
N VAL A 735 32.42 -20.20 6.33
CA VAL A 735 31.55 -19.42 5.41
C VAL A 735 30.50 -18.62 6.19
N LEU A 736 29.87 -19.22 7.19
CA LEU A 736 28.87 -18.57 8.04
C LEU A 736 29.48 -17.41 8.83
N GLY A 737 30.71 -17.55 9.32
CA GLY A 737 31.42 -16.49 10.06
C GLY A 737 31.53 -15.20 9.24
N LYS A 738 31.88 -15.30 7.96
CA LYS A 738 31.91 -14.15 7.02
C LYS A 738 30.53 -13.54 6.82
N ILE A 739 29.48 -14.37 6.64
CA ILE A 739 28.10 -13.90 6.46
C ILE A 739 27.63 -13.13 7.70
N VAL A 740 27.87 -13.67 8.91
CA VAL A 740 27.49 -13.04 10.18
C VAL A 740 28.25 -11.72 10.36
N LEU A 741 29.56 -11.69 10.13
CA LEU A 741 30.38 -10.48 10.25
C LEU A 741 29.90 -9.37 9.30
N ALA A 742 29.66 -9.70 8.02
CA ALA A 742 29.13 -8.76 7.04
C ALA A 742 27.70 -8.29 7.37
N ALA A 743 26.84 -9.20 7.85
CA ALA A 743 25.45 -8.88 8.21
C ALA A 743 25.36 -7.93 9.41
N LEU A 744 26.31 -8.03 10.35
CA LEU A 744 26.52 -7.13 11.50
C LEU A 744 27.34 -5.88 11.12
N ASP A 745 27.38 -5.52 9.83
CA ASP A 745 28.04 -4.33 9.29
C ASP A 745 29.55 -4.24 9.61
N ASN A 746 30.21 -5.40 9.80
CA ASN A 746 31.59 -5.56 10.25
C ASN A 746 31.90 -4.88 11.61
N ASN A 747 30.90 -4.72 12.47
CA ASN A 747 31.09 -4.10 13.79
C ASN A 747 31.69 -5.09 14.80
N ASN A 748 32.98 -4.89 15.12
CA ASN A 748 33.72 -5.74 16.06
C ASN A 748 33.05 -5.89 17.43
N SER A 749 32.38 -4.85 17.96
CA SER A 749 31.79 -4.88 19.31
C SER A 749 30.66 -5.91 19.48
N TYR A 750 30.01 -6.30 18.40
CA TYR A 750 28.80 -7.16 18.44
C TYR A 750 28.99 -8.49 17.72
N ALA A 751 29.95 -8.58 16.81
CA ALA A 751 30.32 -9.81 16.12
C ALA A 751 30.98 -10.85 17.05
N PRO A 752 31.06 -12.14 16.65
CA PRO A 752 31.71 -13.19 17.44
C PRO A 752 33.19 -12.87 17.69
N ARG A 753 33.68 -13.16 18.90
CA ARG A 753 35.12 -13.02 19.21
C ARG A 753 35.95 -13.99 18.38
N SER A 754 35.40 -15.17 18.08
CA SER A 754 36.03 -16.20 17.24
C SER A 754 36.34 -15.72 15.81
N GLN A 755 35.60 -14.72 15.30
CA GLN A 755 35.80 -14.14 13.96
C GLN A 755 36.59 -12.83 13.97
N THR A 756 36.58 -12.10 15.08
CA THR A 756 37.16 -10.73 15.18
C THR A 756 38.47 -10.67 15.97
N GLY A 757 38.78 -11.70 16.76
CA GLY A 757 39.96 -11.72 17.64
C GLY A 757 39.90 -10.72 18.81
N ARG A 758 38.77 -10.04 19.05
CA ARG A 758 38.66 -9.05 20.13
C ARG A 758 38.81 -9.68 21.51
N PRO A 759 39.36 -8.97 22.51
CA PRO A 759 39.37 -9.43 23.89
C PRO A 759 37.94 -9.63 24.43
N GLN A 760 37.83 -10.40 25.51
CA GLN A 760 36.59 -10.53 26.25
C GLN A 760 36.23 -9.17 26.86
N ALA A 761 34.97 -8.76 26.77
CA ALA A 761 34.55 -7.45 27.26
C ALA A 761 34.53 -7.43 28.80
N GLU A 762 35.29 -6.52 29.41
CA GLU A 762 35.30 -6.30 30.87
C GLU A 762 33.93 -5.80 31.39
N PHE A 763 33.21 -5.07 30.53
CA PHE A 763 31.84 -4.62 30.75
C PHE A 763 30.97 -5.07 29.59
N MET A 764 29.79 -5.65 29.87
CA MET A 764 28.87 -6.08 28.81
C MET A 764 28.29 -4.83 28.11
N PRO A 765 28.32 -4.76 26.76
CA PRO A 765 27.54 -3.81 26.02
C PRO A 765 26.04 -3.96 26.33
N GLU A 766 25.26 -2.88 26.21
CA GLU A 766 23.80 -2.98 26.31
C GLU A 766 23.26 -4.08 25.38
N GLY A 767 22.25 -4.82 25.83
CA GLY A 767 21.65 -5.92 25.06
C GLY A 767 22.46 -7.22 24.99
N ARG A 768 23.71 -7.28 25.47
CA ARG A 768 24.51 -8.52 25.52
C ARG A 768 24.39 -9.20 26.89
N THR A 769 23.92 -10.45 26.92
CA THR A 769 23.74 -11.22 28.17
C THR A 769 25.02 -11.86 28.69
N SER A 770 25.95 -12.19 27.79
CA SER A 770 27.20 -12.91 28.07
C SER A 770 28.24 -12.61 26.98
N ASP A 771 29.52 -12.68 27.34
CA ASP A 771 30.65 -12.70 26.39
C ASP A 771 31.63 -13.85 26.70
N GLU A 772 31.12 -14.88 27.39
CA GLU A 772 31.86 -16.08 27.80
C GLU A 772 32.13 -17.00 26.61
N ASP A 773 31.10 -17.28 25.79
CA ASP A 773 31.24 -18.05 24.55
C ASP A 773 31.83 -17.15 23.44
N PRO A 774 33.01 -17.48 22.87
CA PRO A 774 33.61 -16.69 21.79
C PRO A 774 32.77 -16.68 20.50
N ASP A 775 31.81 -17.59 20.34
CA ASP A 775 30.91 -17.68 19.19
C ASP A 775 29.59 -16.91 19.35
N ASP A 776 29.31 -16.33 20.53
CA ASP A 776 28.12 -15.48 20.75
C ASP A 776 28.23 -14.13 20.00
N PHE A 777 27.13 -13.72 19.37
CA PHE A 777 26.99 -12.41 18.72
C PHE A 777 25.67 -11.72 19.05
N THR A 778 25.67 -10.38 18.96
CA THR A 778 24.51 -9.57 19.35
C THR A 778 23.82 -9.01 18.11
N ILE A 779 22.55 -9.36 17.94
CA ILE A 779 21.69 -8.83 16.87
C ILE A 779 20.89 -7.66 17.42
N TRP A 780 21.06 -6.49 16.82
CA TRP A 780 20.43 -5.24 17.27
C TRP A 780 19.14 -4.91 16.52
N ASP A 781 19.08 -5.28 15.24
CA ASP A 781 17.90 -5.04 14.42
C ASP A 781 17.46 -6.31 13.66
N ARG A 782 16.16 -6.41 13.35
CA ARG A 782 15.61 -7.58 12.65
C ARG A 782 16.04 -7.66 11.18
N ALA A 783 16.59 -6.58 10.60
CA ALA A 783 17.23 -6.64 9.29
C ALA A 783 18.56 -7.41 9.38
N GLN A 784 19.41 -7.22 10.39
CA GLN A 784 20.64 -8.02 10.61
C GLN A 784 20.33 -9.52 10.65
N ALA A 785 19.35 -9.96 11.45
CA ALA A 785 18.92 -11.36 11.45
C ALA A 785 18.40 -11.83 10.07
N LYS A 786 17.65 -10.98 9.35
CA LYS A 786 17.16 -11.29 7.99
C LYS A 786 18.30 -11.38 6.96
N ARG A 787 19.36 -10.56 7.09
CA ARG A 787 20.58 -10.61 6.28
C ARG A 787 21.31 -11.95 6.50
N ILE A 788 21.48 -12.36 7.76
CA ILE A 788 22.07 -13.65 8.13
C ILE A 788 21.24 -14.81 7.56
N ALA A 789 19.93 -14.84 7.81
CA ALA A 789 19.04 -15.90 7.31
C ALA A 789 19.07 -16.00 5.77
N SER A 790 19.06 -14.86 5.07
CA SER A 790 19.15 -14.83 3.61
C SER A 790 20.52 -15.25 3.09
N GLY A 791 21.61 -14.90 3.79
CA GLY A 791 22.95 -15.40 3.48
C GLY A 791 23.08 -16.92 3.68
N ILE A 792 22.49 -17.47 4.75
CA ILE A 792 22.42 -18.92 5.01
C ILE A 792 21.71 -19.63 3.85
N GLN A 793 20.53 -19.13 3.45
CA GLN A 793 19.77 -19.68 2.32
C GLN A 793 20.61 -19.71 1.03
N GLN A 794 21.38 -18.67 0.74
CA GLN A 794 22.15 -18.56 -0.51
C GLN A 794 23.46 -19.37 -0.49
N ALA A 795 24.15 -19.41 0.65
CA ALA A 795 25.42 -20.11 0.81
C ALA A 795 25.25 -21.62 0.95
N PHE A 796 24.19 -22.06 1.64
CA PHE A 796 24.01 -23.45 2.05
C PHE A 796 22.74 -24.10 1.48
N ASP A 797 21.80 -23.35 0.88
CA ASP A 797 20.53 -23.88 0.40
C ASP A 797 19.73 -24.54 1.55
N VAL A 798 19.56 -23.76 2.63
CA VAL A 798 18.74 -24.10 3.82
C VAL A 798 17.93 -22.88 4.26
N ASP A 799 16.60 -23.04 4.36
CA ASP A 799 15.69 -21.97 4.78
C ASP A 799 15.63 -21.81 6.30
N TYR A 800 16.25 -20.75 6.83
CA TYR A 800 16.14 -20.37 8.24
C TYR A 800 15.09 -19.28 8.46
N SER A 801 14.29 -19.42 9.52
CA SER A 801 13.44 -18.32 9.99
C SER A 801 14.30 -17.27 10.70
N VAL A 802 13.92 -15.99 10.54
CA VAL A 802 14.60 -14.86 11.20
C VAL A 802 14.62 -15.03 12.72
N ASP A 803 13.56 -15.63 13.28
CA ASP A 803 13.40 -15.78 14.72
C ASP A 803 14.28 -16.92 15.29
N VAL A 804 14.61 -17.95 14.48
CA VAL A 804 15.62 -18.96 14.86
C VAL A 804 17.01 -18.34 14.92
N VAL A 805 17.38 -17.50 13.93
CA VAL A 805 18.67 -16.80 13.95
C VAL A 805 18.81 -15.89 15.18
N VAL A 806 17.73 -15.19 15.58
CA VAL A 806 17.68 -14.38 16.81
C VAL A 806 17.71 -15.23 18.08
N ALA A 807 17.04 -16.38 18.11
CA ALA A 807 16.99 -17.24 19.28
C ALA A 807 18.33 -17.97 19.55
N VAL A 808 19.06 -18.33 18.50
CA VAL A 808 20.35 -19.04 18.62
C VAL A 808 21.51 -18.07 18.85
N ALA A 809 21.60 -16.98 18.07
CA ALA A 809 22.57 -15.88 18.20
C ALA A 809 24.05 -16.28 18.45
N ASN A 810 24.44 -17.48 18.01
CA ASN A 810 25.72 -18.11 18.30
C ASN A 810 26.20 -18.84 17.04
N LEU A 811 27.41 -18.53 16.61
CA LEU A 811 27.94 -18.94 15.30
C LEU A 811 28.11 -20.47 15.20
N ARG A 812 28.59 -21.10 16.29
CA ARG A 812 28.86 -22.54 16.36
C ARG A 812 27.57 -23.35 16.33
N LYS A 813 26.57 -22.95 17.11
CA LYS A 813 25.25 -23.62 17.15
C LYS A 813 24.59 -23.54 15.78
N LEU A 814 24.51 -22.35 15.17
CA LEU A 814 23.98 -22.20 13.80
C LEU A 814 24.74 -23.05 12.77
N ALA A 815 26.07 -23.16 12.87
CA ALA A 815 26.85 -24.01 11.96
C ALA A 815 26.55 -25.51 12.14
N HIS A 816 26.31 -25.99 13.36
CA HIS A 816 25.84 -27.34 13.62
C HIS A 816 24.43 -27.57 13.05
N ASP A 817 23.48 -26.68 13.36
CA ASP A 817 22.10 -26.78 12.89
C ASP A 817 22.01 -26.79 11.35
N ILE A 818 22.85 -26.01 10.65
CA ILE A 818 22.94 -26.00 9.18
C ILE A 818 23.49 -27.33 8.65
N VAL A 819 24.52 -27.90 9.29
CA VAL A 819 25.07 -29.20 8.89
C VAL A 819 24.04 -30.31 9.08
N GLU A 820 23.33 -30.34 10.22
CA GLU A 820 22.26 -31.32 10.47
C GLU A 820 21.12 -31.17 9.45
N ALA A 821 20.67 -29.94 9.17
CA ALA A 821 19.67 -29.68 8.15
C ALA A 821 20.14 -30.14 6.76
N ARG A 822 21.41 -29.95 6.39
CA ARG A 822 21.97 -30.44 5.12
C ARG A 822 22.10 -31.95 5.06
N GLN A 823 22.39 -32.62 6.17
CA GLN A 823 22.37 -34.08 6.25
C GLN A 823 20.95 -34.62 6.07
N VAL A 824 19.95 -34.03 6.73
CA VAL A 824 18.53 -34.43 6.58
C VAL A 824 17.98 -34.16 5.17
N LEU A 825 18.48 -33.12 4.49
CA LEU A 825 18.13 -32.78 3.10
C LEU A 825 18.88 -33.60 2.05
N ASP A 826 19.84 -34.45 2.42
CA ASP A 826 20.46 -35.41 1.48
C ASP A 826 19.43 -36.49 1.10
N PRO A 827 19.09 -36.68 -0.18
CA PRO A 827 18.16 -37.73 -0.62
C PRO A 827 18.62 -39.16 -0.28
N ASN A 828 19.88 -39.36 0.12
CA ASN A 828 20.42 -40.64 0.58
C ASN A 828 20.38 -40.82 2.10
N PHE A 829 19.95 -39.80 2.86
CA PHE A 829 19.92 -39.84 4.32
C PHE A 829 19.03 -40.98 4.83
N ARG A 830 19.60 -41.81 5.72
CA ARG A 830 18.86 -42.86 6.43
C ARG A 830 18.95 -42.58 7.93
N PRO A 831 17.85 -42.24 8.61
CA PRO A 831 17.88 -42.02 10.04
C PRO A 831 18.24 -43.32 10.74
N THR A 832 19.35 -43.33 11.48
CA THR A 832 19.71 -44.41 12.40
C THR A 832 18.71 -44.41 13.55
N LEU A 833 17.68 -45.25 13.45
CA LEU A 833 16.81 -45.57 14.57
C LEU A 833 17.65 -46.33 15.62
N LEU A 834 18.20 -45.59 16.58
CA LEU A 834 18.77 -46.15 17.80
C LEU A 834 17.63 -46.82 18.57
N HIS A 835 17.63 -48.15 18.57
CA HIS A 835 16.84 -48.94 19.52
C HIS A 835 17.26 -48.56 20.94
N GLN A 836 16.29 -48.08 21.72
CA GLN A 836 16.34 -48.10 23.19
C GLN A 836 16.05 -49.52 23.69
#